data_AF-A0AA36MKN7-F1
#
_entry.id   AF-A0AA36MKN7-F1
#
_cell.length_a   1.000
_cell.length_b   1.000
_cell.length_c   1.000
_cell.angle_alpha   90.00
_cell.angle_beta   90.00
_cell.angle_gamma   90.00
#
_symmetry.space_group_name_H-M   'P 1'
#
loop_
_entity.id
_entity.type
_entity.pdbx_description
1 polymer ?
#
loop_
_entity_poly.entity_id
_entity_poly.type
_entity_poly.pdbx_seq_one_letter_code
_entity_poly.pdbx_strand_id
1 'polypeptide(L)'
;MPQHVFRPDAQSNPLRAVITAFACQCGAFDSHGAGPKGQPTAKHLCRRCREEPHSKKKVAYTSLIYGTKRKYVAGALALGLSLQATGTEHDRVLLHTHDVPEEALQLLQELWKLQEVPYVLSAGDLHTSDKARFKDVFTKLHVFNPEVLPFDKVVFLDLDMIVLRNIDELFELRPPAGMSTFKSSGFAEQPDHGQRLHPRRCYVNAGTMVIAPSKDLFRLLVADVAEPDPNWHVSAWSPEQRYLSDVMCGEWTHVSQLYNFEVQLHSGVPLTSLWQAAEAASIAVAHFSGKTKAWDTEPDEDLPLLASEYSRDSLTSLPPDAQRRAKARCAFFHAEWHRMYALALKRCRDGLQGMRHGWASQLSTGLEDDDCNLEEESEFMPGDDVMVEEAADEASSSSVSYLATVLRRPKSGNLILWRQCEGAGFESRICSASANRVPEQEVFHLGLQAVAWLGDGHVLGKITALRDEERLLGAHCPRERRCSTWADLRDRFPDSPLLGGADGRSHLAYSRFKELVRELRSAFAEAGLSPGDRVASVLPNGPEAAGLFLGTALCGLCLGPLDPQLTKTELDFALLDLPAKAIVLGDGLAPVVLSLAEMSARALGLAILRLRRDPITAGDCSFSVDPGFDASDAGVLIPQSCDNICLALHTSGTTRRPKLVALSHANLLSGALCIASTLQIGADDVVMNSLPLFHIHGLAVNVLVPAIGGALSICLSGTFDASAAIRRLKAEPQISLYSAVPTVHHAILTNLRYEDSFPALRLIRNCSAHLPAMLASSVSERMGTEVLPTYAMTESMPIASPTPHGGCHGVEKERHKPSTHSSLGFAAGPEIRLLTTNGLEEPAENISGEICVRGACVTRGYEAREGHDPNQEAFLQGWLKTGDLATVSQNGLILTGRCKEVINKAGEKFSPLQIEEVFLQHPDVEDCVAFAALCEKRGEAIGLAVQARNEQSLDGLRMFGRRTQELRVAALPDCVVWLKELPRTATGKKLRVGLGEKLGLPKLQGDHGEWYADAAKSAWPFDGYGTFTLRPAERFAVRESGSQDLRTVRKIAVDLARCELEDDEPLLDSGLDSLSATTFINALELQLHISLWQERMVLLPSWTRIRL
;
A
#
# COMPACT_ATOMS: atom_id res chain seq x y z
N MET A 1 18.11 -7.09 -16.00
CA MET A 1 17.85 -6.45 -17.30
C MET A 1 18.52 -7.24 -18.43
N PRO A 2 17.82 -7.47 -19.55
CA PRO A 2 18.28 -6.93 -20.81
C PRO A 2 17.44 -5.66 -21.02
N GLN A 3 18.01 -4.50 -20.71
CA GLN A 3 18.40 -3.56 -21.76
C GLN A 3 17.42 -3.67 -22.92
N HIS A 4 16.56 -2.67 -23.08
CA HIS A 4 16.09 -2.30 -24.41
C HIS A 4 17.35 -2.11 -25.25
N VAL A 5 17.81 -3.20 -25.87
CA VAL A 5 18.81 -3.17 -26.92
C VAL A 5 18.08 -2.39 -27.99
N PHE A 6 18.36 -1.09 -28.04
CA PHE A 6 18.42 -0.41 -29.32
C PHE A 6 19.20 -1.34 -30.21
N ARG A 7 18.53 -2.09 -31.11
CA ARG A 7 19.25 -2.76 -32.19
C ARG A 7 19.90 -1.61 -32.96
N PRO A 8 21.24 -1.45 -32.90
CA PRO A 8 21.90 -0.31 -33.53
C PRO A 8 21.80 -0.39 -35.06
N ASP A 9 21.38 -1.55 -35.56
CA ASP A 9 21.10 -1.80 -36.95
C ASP A 9 19.63 -1.52 -37.23
N ALA A 10 19.32 -0.25 -37.45
CA ALA A 10 18.10 0.20 -38.12
C ALA A 10 18.06 -0.22 -39.61
N GLN A 11 18.61 -1.40 -39.94
CA GLN A 11 18.72 -2.03 -41.25
C GLN A 11 17.76 -3.22 -41.43
N SER A 12 16.92 -3.58 -40.45
CA SER A 12 15.97 -4.70 -40.61
C SER A 12 14.55 -4.31 -41.02
N ASN A 13 14.18 -3.01 -41.05
CA ASN A 13 12.87 -2.56 -41.54
C ASN A 13 12.97 -2.18 -43.03
N PRO A 14 12.40 -2.99 -43.95
CA PRO A 14 12.46 -2.73 -45.38
C PRO A 14 11.70 -1.46 -45.81
N LEU A 15 10.63 -1.07 -45.10
CA LEU A 15 9.85 0.13 -45.44
C LEU A 15 10.62 1.42 -45.22
N ARG A 16 11.57 1.44 -44.28
CA ARG A 16 12.32 2.66 -43.99
C ARG A 16 13.10 3.16 -45.21
N ALA A 17 13.79 2.27 -45.92
CA ALA A 17 14.53 2.63 -47.13
C ALA A 17 13.59 3.20 -48.21
N VAL A 18 12.39 2.63 -48.31
CA VAL A 18 11.33 3.06 -49.22
C VAL A 18 10.80 4.44 -48.82
N ILE A 19 10.42 4.64 -47.57
CA ILE A 19 9.88 5.91 -47.03
C ILE A 19 10.91 7.03 -47.12
N THR A 20 12.17 6.79 -46.72
CA THR A 20 13.25 7.79 -46.81
C THR A 20 13.54 8.18 -48.26
N ALA A 21 13.43 7.24 -49.21
CA ALA A 21 13.58 7.54 -50.64
C ALA A 21 12.47 8.45 -51.20
N PHE A 22 11.28 8.44 -50.58
CA PHE A 22 10.14 9.27 -50.96
C PHE A 22 10.01 10.57 -50.16
N ALA A 23 10.84 10.77 -49.13
CA ALA A 23 10.82 11.97 -48.29
C ALA A 23 11.49 13.17 -48.98
N CYS A 24 10.76 14.27 -49.15
CA CYS A 24 11.31 15.51 -49.68
C CYS A 24 12.13 16.30 -48.63
N GLN A 25 12.97 17.25 -49.05
CA GLN A 25 13.63 18.20 -48.15
C GLN A 25 12.62 19.04 -47.34
N CYS A 26 11.45 19.34 -47.88
CA CYS A 26 10.36 19.97 -47.14
C CYS A 26 9.59 19.00 -46.22
N GLY A 27 9.95 17.71 -46.19
CA GLY A 27 9.36 16.72 -45.28
C GLY A 27 8.09 16.02 -45.76
N ALA A 28 7.55 16.44 -46.91
CA ALA A 28 6.40 15.77 -47.54
C ALA A 28 6.83 14.52 -48.31
N PHE A 29 5.92 13.53 -48.39
CA PHE A 29 6.13 12.25 -49.08
C PHE A 29 5.35 12.20 -50.40
N ASP A 30 6.02 11.93 -51.52
CA ASP A 30 5.41 11.90 -52.87
C ASP A 30 6.09 10.83 -53.75
N SER A 31 5.30 9.92 -54.35
CA SER A 31 5.81 8.85 -55.22
C SER A 31 6.17 9.31 -56.64
N HIS A 32 5.74 10.51 -57.06
CA HIS A 32 5.92 11.02 -58.43
C HIS A 32 7.38 11.35 -58.81
N GLY A 33 8.36 11.07 -57.93
CA GLY A 33 9.80 11.14 -58.22
C GLY A 33 10.45 9.82 -58.66
N ALA A 34 9.74 8.69 -58.64
CA ALA A 34 10.30 7.42 -59.10
C ALA A 34 10.20 7.30 -60.63
N GLY A 35 11.33 7.33 -61.32
CA GLY A 35 11.39 6.96 -62.74
C GLY A 35 10.90 5.51 -62.95
N PRO A 36 10.59 5.11 -64.20
CA PRO A 36 9.89 3.85 -64.55
C PRO A 36 10.64 2.54 -64.20
N LYS A 37 11.73 2.60 -63.43
CA LYS A 37 12.52 1.45 -62.97
C LYS A 37 12.74 1.39 -61.45
N GLY A 38 11.99 2.16 -60.65
CA GLY A 38 11.97 1.98 -59.19
C GLY A 38 13.28 2.26 -58.45
N GLN A 39 14.25 2.94 -59.08
CA GLN A 39 15.43 3.45 -58.38
C GLN A 39 15.21 4.91 -57.97
N PRO A 40 15.43 5.28 -56.69
CA PRO A 40 15.32 6.65 -56.23
C PRO A 40 16.46 7.47 -56.86
N THR A 41 16.12 8.50 -57.63
CA THR A 41 17.11 9.50 -58.08
C THR A 41 16.85 10.82 -57.35
N ALA A 42 17.90 11.36 -56.72
CA ALA A 42 17.84 12.41 -55.71
C ALA A 42 17.47 13.84 -56.21
N LYS A 43 16.62 14.01 -57.23
CA LYS A 43 16.38 15.35 -57.83
C LYS A 43 14.94 15.68 -58.23
N HIS A 44 13.93 15.02 -57.67
CA HIS A 44 12.54 15.45 -57.87
C HIS A 44 11.99 16.05 -56.57
N LEU A 45 11.95 17.39 -56.49
CA LEU A 45 11.20 18.12 -55.45
C LEU A 45 9.73 17.64 -55.48
N CYS A 46 9.10 17.42 -54.33
CA CYS A 46 7.69 17.02 -54.29
C CYS A 46 6.81 18.10 -54.92
N ARG A 47 5.61 17.74 -55.39
CA ARG A 47 4.69 18.70 -56.02
C ARG A 47 4.48 19.97 -55.17
N ARG A 48 4.36 19.82 -53.85
CA ARG A 48 4.20 20.93 -52.88
C ARG A 48 5.41 21.87 -52.79
N CYS A 49 6.61 21.35 -53.07
CA CYS A 49 7.83 22.14 -53.10
C CYS A 49 8.03 22.83 -54.48
N ARG A 50 7.26 22.45 -55.52
CA ARG A 50 7.30 23.04 -56.88
C ARG A 50 6.24 24.12 -57.10
N GLU A 51 5.08 24.00 -56.46
CA GLU A 51 4.05 25.04 -56.44
C GLU A 51 4.52 26.15 -55.46
N GLU A 52 4.57 27.41 -55.93
CA GLU A 52 5.39 28.52 -55.43
C GLU A 52 5.42 28.75 -53.89
N PRO A 53 6.55 29.28 -53.34
CA PRO A 53 6.73 29.59 -51.90
C PRO A 53 5.81 30.71 -51.36
N HIS A 54 4.92 31.26 -52.18
CA HIS A 54 4.02 32.37 -51.83
C HIS A 54 2.52 32.01 -51.83
N SER A 55 2.14 30.75 -52.08
CA SER A 55 0.76 30.31 -51.83
C SER A 55 0.56 30.05 -50.33
N LYS A 56 -0.52 30.57 -49.74
CA LYS A 56 -0.92 30.23 -48.36
C LYS A 56 -1.18 28.73 -48.32
N LYS A 57 -0.24 27.96 -47.75
CA LYS A 57 -0.40 26.52 -47.53
C LYS A 57 -1.73 26.27 -46.83
N LYS A 58 -2.51 25.32 -47.33
CA LYS A 58 -3.73 24.88 -46.66
C LYS A 58 -3.32 24.11 -45.43
N VAL A 59 -3.62 24.64 -44.26
CA VAL A 59 -3.26 24.00 -42.99
C VAL A 59 -4.46 23.88 -42.09
N ALA A 60 -4.46 22.86 -41.25
CA ALA A 60 -5.53 22.60 -40.30
C ALA A 60 -5.00 21.96 -39.02
N TYR A 61 -5.69 22.21 -37.91
CA TYR A 61 -5.62 21.38 -36.72
C TYR A 61 -6.49 20.16 -36.93
N THR A 62 -6.05 19.01 -36.47
CA THR A 62 -6.83 17.78 -36.55
C THR A 62 -6.73 16.95 -35.29
N SER A 63 -7.78 16.18 -35.01
CA SER A 63 -7.77 15.12 -34.01
C SER A 63 -8.63 13.95 -34.47
N LEU A 64 -8.69 12.88 -33.70
CA LEU A 64 -9.46 11.68 -33.99
C LEU A 64 -10.24 11.23 -32.74
N ILE A 65 -11.54 11.00 -32.91
CA ILE A 65 -12.41 10.33 -31.95
C ILE A 65 -12.89 9.01 -32.54
N TYR A 66 -12.96 7.94 -31.75
CA TYR A 66 -13.53 6.67 -32.21
C TYR A 66 -14.20 5.94 -31.06
N GLY A 67 -15.18 5.10 -31.38
CA GLY A 67 -15.99 4.37 -30.42
C GLY A 67 -17.03 5.22 -29.69
N THR A 68 -17.78 4.55 -28.81
CA THR A 68 -18.94 5.10 -28.09
C THR A 68 -18.59 5.75 -26.75
N LYS A 69 -17.31 5.83 -26.38
CA LYS A 69 -16.88 6.29 -25.05
C LYS A 69 -17.10 7.79 -24.88
N ARG A 70 -18.12 8.14 -24.09
CA ARG A 70 -18.51 9.53 -23.74
C ARG A 70 -17.35 10.43 -23.32
N LYS A 71 -16.36 9.90 -22.59
CA LYS A 71 -15.21 10.69 -22.13
C LYS A 71 -14.30 11.24 -23.24
N TYR A 72 -14.29 10.63 -24.43
CA TYR A 72 -13.56 11.19 -25.58
C TYR A 72 -14.27 12.42 -26.16
N VAL A 73 -15.60 12.50 -26.01
CA VAL A 73 -16.37 13.68 -26.39
C VAL A 73 -15.98 14.86 -25.50
N ALA A 74 -15.77 14.63 -24.21
CA ALA A 74 -15.26 15.66 -23.28
C ALA A 74 -13.89 16.19 -23.70
N GLY A 75 -12.97 15.29 -24.10
CA GLY A 75 -11.68 15.65 -24.67
C GLY A 75 -11.79 16.49 -25.94
N ALA A 76 -12.60 16.04 -26.91
CA ALA A 76 -12.79 16.74 -28.18
C ALA A 76 -13.43 18.13 -28.01
N LEU A 77 -14.35 18.28 -27.06
CA LEU A 77 -14.97 19.57 -26.72
C LEU A 77 -13.96 20.55 -26.10
N ALA A 78 -13.21 20.10 -25.08
CA ALA A 78 -12.22 20.94 -24.40
C ALA A 78 -11.09 21.37 -25.36
N LEU A 79 -10.57 20.44 -26.16
CA LEU A 79 -9.56 20.73 -27.17
C LEU A 79 -10.07 21.73 -28.21
N GLY A 80 -11.27 21.52 -28.76
CA GLY A 80 -11.85 22.38 -29.80
C GLY A 80 -12.06 23.81 -29.31
N LEU A 81 -12.53 23.98 -28.08
CA LEU A 81 -12.67 25.30 -27.45
C LEU A 81 -11.34 25.97 -27.16
N SER A 82 -10.38 25.21 -26.64
CA SER A 82 -9.06 25.76 -26.34
C SER A 82 -8.39 26.30 -27.61
N LEU A 83 -8.46 25.56 -28.73
CA LEU A 83 -8.01 26.01 -30.03
C LEU A 83 -8.76 27.26 -30.51
N GLN A 84 -10.09 27.28 -30.40
CA GLN A 84 -10.87 28.46 -30.79
C GLN A 84 -10.50 29.69 -29.95
N ALA A 85 -10.23 29.52 -28.65
CA ALA A 85 -9.85 30.59 -27.73
C ALA A 85 -8.49 31.22 -28.08
N THR A 86 -7.63 30.52 -28.82
CA THR A 86 -6.35 31.07 -29.30
C THR A 86 -6.49 32.13 -30.39
N GLY A 87 -7.66 32.23 -31.02
CA GLY A 87 -7.89 33.11 -32.16
C GLY A 87 -7.29 32.64 -33.48
N THR A 88 -6.88 31.37 -33.60
CA THR A 88 -6.43 30.81 -34.89
C THR A 88 -7.53 30.90 -35.94
N GLU A 89 -7.14 31.30 -37.15
CA GLU A 89 -8.02 31.38 -38.33
C GLU A 89 -8.03 30.06 -39.14
N HIS A 90 -7.23 29.07 -38.73
CA HIS A 90 -7.10 27.81 -39.44
C HIS A 90 -8.22 26.83 -39.13
N ASP A 91 -8.47 25.93 -40.09
CA ASP A 91 -9.50 24.92 -39.97
C ASP A 91 -9.21 23.94 -38.83
N ARG A 92 -10.26 23.49 -38.15
CA ARG A 92 -10.22 22.43 -37.14
C ARG A 92 -11.02 21.25 -37.68
N VAL A 93 -10.38 20.12 -37.94
CA VAL A 93 -11.00 18.92 -38.50
C VAL A 93 -10.99 17.79 -37.47
N LEU A 94 -12.13 17.19 -37.17
CA LEU A 94 -12.21 16.05 -36.27
C LEU A 94 -12.57 14.82 -37.10
N LEU A 95 -11.61 13.90 -37.17
CA LEU A 95 -11.85 12.58 -37.75
C LEU A 95 -12.71 11.78 -36.76
N HIS A 96 -13.69 11.04 -37.25
CA HIS A 96 -14.49 10.15 -36.40
C HIS A 96 -14.78 8.82 -37.08
N THR A 97 -14.93 7.75 -36.30
CA THR A 97 -15.46 6.47 -36.81
C THR A 97 -16.99 6.50 -36.85
N HIS A 98 -17.57 5.58 -37.62
CA HIS A 98 -19.01 5.48 -37.84
C HIS A 98 -19.83 5.16 -36.57
N ASP A 99 -19.19 4.59 -35.55
CA ASP A 99 -19.79 4.20 -34.27
C ASP A 99 -19.77 5.32 -33.21
N VAL A 100 -19.28 6.52 -33.55
CA VAL A 100 -19.42 7.70 -32.70
C VAL A 100 -20.88 8.17 -32.75
N PRO A 101 -21.58 8.29 -31.60
CA PRO A 101 -23.02 8.59 -31.61
C PRO A 101 -23.36 9.91 -32.28
N GLU A 102 -24.49 9.95 -33.00
CA GLU A 102 -24.92 11.11 -33.78
C GLU A 102 -25.10 12.36 -32.90
N GLU A 103 -25.57 12.18 -31.66
CA GLU A 103 -25.71 13.26 -30.68
C GLU A 103 -24.36 13.87 -30.29
N ALA A 104 -23.30 13.04 -30.21
CA ALA A 104 -21.94 13.52 -29.98
C ALA A 104 -21.44 14.35 -31.16
N LEU A 105 -21.70 13.89 -32.38
CA LEU A 105 -21.32 14.59 -33.61
C LEU A 105 -22.05 15.94 -33.70
N GLN A 106 -23.34 15.98 -33.38
CA GLN A 106 -24.12 17.22 -33.34
C GLN A 106 -23.58 18.26 -32.34
N LEU A 107 -22.96 17.83 -31.24
CA LEU A 107 -22.26 18.72 -30.30
C LEU A 107 -20.90 19.19 -30.85
N LEU A 108 -20.16 18.29 -31.49
CA LEU A 108 -18.80 18.55 -31.94
C LEU A 108 -18.72 19.40 -33.21
N GLN A 109 -19.76 19.35 -34.07
CA GLN A 109 -19.81 20.12 -35.33
C GLN A 109 -19.76 21.65 -35.15
N GLU A 110 -20.09 22.17 -33.95
CA GLU A 110 -19.96 23.60 -33.65
C GLU A 110 -18.50 24.06 -33.53
N LEU A 111 -17.61 23.14 -33.17
CA LEU A 111 -16.19 23.43 -32.92
C LEU A 111 -15.29 22.88 -34.02
N TRP A 112 -15.70 21.78 -34.64
CA TRP A 112 -14.92 20.98 -35.59
C TRP A 112 -15.67 20.77 -36.90
N LYS A 113 -14.93 20.76 -38.01
CA LYS A 113 -15.39 20.15 -39.27
C LYS A 113 -15.26 18.63 -39.11
N LEU A 114 -16.37 17.92 -39.13
CA LEU A 114 -16.40 16.47 -38.91
C LEU A 114 -16.10 15.72 -40.21
N GLN A 115 -15.31 14.67 -40.11
CA GLN A 115 -14.96 13.80 -41.24
C GLN A 115 -14.94 12.35 -40.81
N GLU A 116 -15.85 11.55 -41.38
CA GLU A 116 -15.92 10.12 -41.06
C GLU A 116 -14.75 9.36 -41.69
N VAL A 117 -14.21 8.38 -40.96
CA VAL A 117 -13.14 7.47 -41.36
C VAL A 117 -13.42 6.03 -40.90
N PRO A 118 -13.04 4.99 -41.65
CA PRO A 118 -13.15 3.61 -41.20
C PRO A 118 -12.11 3.27 -40.12
N TYR A 119 -12.31 2.16 -39.41
CA TYR A 119 -11.27 1.57 -38.58
C TYR A 119 -10.12 1.05 -39.46
N VAL A 120 -8.88 1.26 -39.03
CA VAL A 120 -7.70 0.61 -39.62
C VAL A 120 -7.30 -0.54 -38.70
N LEU A 121 -7.45 -1.77 -39.18
CA LEU A 121 -7.11 -2.96 -38.40
C LEU A 121 -5.68 -3.44 -38.68
N SER A 122 -4.95 -3.86 -37.64
CA SER A 122 -3.61 -4.44 -37.77
C SER A 122 -3.61 -5.96 -37.59
N ALA A 123 -2.57 -6.64 -38.08
CA ALA A 123 -2.31 -8.03 -37.70
C ALA A 123 -1.90 -8.15 -36.21
N GLY A 124 -2.16 -9.31 -35.59
CA GLY A 124 -2.15 -9.49 -34.13
C GLY A 124 -0.78 -9.32 -33.44
N ASP A 125 0.31 -9.26 -34.18
CA ASP A 125 1.69 -9.45 -33.68
C ASP A 125 2.36 -8.12 -33.29
N LEU A 126 1.71 -6.99 -33.61
CA LEU A 126 2.10 -5.64 -33.19
C LEU A 126 1.73 -5.33 -31.71
N HIS A 127 1.15 -6.29 -30.98
CA HIS A 127 0.54 -6.08 -29.66
C HIS A 127 1.09 -7.05 -28.58
N THR A 128 1.14 -6.61 -27.32
CA THR A 128 1.76 -7.38 -26.22
C THR A 128 0.77 -8.11 -25.29
N SER A 129 -0.55 -8.00 -25.48
CA SER A 129 -1.53 -8.63 -24.59
C SER A 129 -2.96 -8.68 -25.16
N ASP A 130 -3.72 -9.73 -24.79
CA ASP A 130 -5.12 -9.92 -25.16
C ASP A 130 -6.13 -8.90 -24.59
N LYS A 131 -5.68 -7.96 -23.74
CA LYS A 131 -6.52 -6.98 -23.02
C LYS A 131 -6.17 -5.51 -23.31
N ALA A 132 -5.40 -5.21 -24.35
CA ALA A 132 -5.02 -3.83 -24.67
C ALA A 132 -6.20 -3.04 -25.27
N ARG A 133 -6.38 -1.78 -24.85
CA ARG A 133 -7.40 -0.83 -25.36
C ARG A 133 -7.32 -0.60 -26.89
N PHE A 134 -6.20 -0.97 -27.52
CA PHE A 134 -5.85 -0.74 -28.93
C PHE A 134 -5.55 -2.05 -29.67
N LYS A 135 -6.08 -3.18 -29.17
CA LYS A 135 -5.62 -4.55 -29.48
C LYS A 135 -5.45 -4.86 -30.97
N ASP A 136 -6.16 -4.17 -31.86
CA ASP A 136 -6.03 -4.36 -33.31
C ASP A 136 -6.18 -3.06 -34.12
N VAL A 137 -6.06 -1.86 -33.53
CA VAL A 137 -6.52 -0.60 -34.18
C VAL A 137 -5.39 0.42 -34.40
N PHE A 138 -5.19 0.80 -35.67
CA PHE A 138 -4.21 1.79 -36.18
C PHE A 138 -4.89 3.03 -36.82
N THR A 139 -6.09 3.38 -36.37
CA THR A 139 -6.93 4.43 -36.99
C THR A 139 -6.28 5.82 -37.02
N LYS A 140 -5.26 6.12 -36.18
CA LYS A 140 -4.53 7.41 -36.27
C LYS A 140 -3.80 7.57 -37.61
N LEU A 141 -3.52 6.50 -38.35
CA LEU A 141 -2.92 6.56 -39.68
C LEU A 141 -3.74 7.39 -40.68
N HIS A 142 -5.05 7.58 -40.45
CA HIS A 142 -5.88 8.46 -41.29
C HIS A 142 -5.40 9.92 -41.31
N VAL A 143 -4.54 10.35 -40.38
CA VAL A 143 -3.86 11.65 -40.45
C VAL A 143 -3.04 11.82 -41.74
N PHE A 144 -2.59 10.71 -42.34
CA PHE A 144 -1.86 10.72 -43.60
C PHE A 144 -2.78 10.67 -44.82
N ASN A 145 -4.07 10.42 -44.68
CA ASN A 145 -4.99 10.24 -45.80
C ASN A 145 -5.46 11.59 -46.35
N PRO A 146 -5.01 11.99 -47.56
CA PRO A 146 -5.36 13.30 -48.12
C PRO A 146 -6.80 13.38 -48.66
N GLU A 147 -7.52 12.26 -48.74
CA GLU A 147 -8.94 12.25 -49.12
C GLU A 147 -9.84 12.76 -47.99
N VAL A 148 -9.42 12.57 -46.74
CA VAL A 148 -10.12 13.06 -45.53
C VAL A 148 -9.49 14.34 -45.00
N LEU A 149 -8.19 14.55 -45.22
CA LEU A 149 -7.46 15.76 -44.85
C LEU A 149 -6.80 16.39 -46.09
N PRO A 150 -7.55 17.15 -46.91
CA PRO A 150 -7.04 17.80 -48.13
C PRO A 150 -6.21 19.06 -47.82
N PHE A 151 -5.26 18.93 -46.89
CA PHE A 151 -4.38 19.99 -46.39
C PHE A 151 -2.92 19.66 -46.70
N ASP A 152 -2.10 20.71 -46.84
CA ASP A 152 -0.67 20.59 -47.11
C ASP A 152 0.11 20.15 -45.87
N LYS A 153 -0.31 20.64 -44.70
CA LYS A 153 0.17 20.23 -43.38
C LYS A 153 -0.98 20.24 -42.38
N VAL A 154 -0.91 19.33 -41.42
CA VAL A 154 -1.84 19.29 -40.29
C VAL A 154 -1.07 19.22 -38.99
N VAL A 155 -1.60 19.86 -37.94
CA VAL A 155 -1.16 19.65 -36.56
C VAL A 155 -2.15 18.68 -35.93
N PHE A 156 -1.71 17.44 -35.73
CA PHE A 156 -2.48 16.41 -35.05
C PHE A 156 -2.27 16.50 -33.55
N LEU A 157 -3.38 16.57 -32.80
CA LEU A 157 -3.42 16.67 -31.35
C LEU A 157 -4.21 15.50 -30.77
N ASP A 158 -3.73 14.89 -29.69
CA ASP A 158 -4.54 13.92 -28.94
C ASP A 158 -5.68 14.62 -28.17
N LEU A 159 -6.74 13.88 -27.86
CA LEU A 159 -7.94 14.42 -27.23
C LEU A 159 -7.70 14.89 -25.79
N ASP A 160 -6.66 14.42 -25.13
CA ASP A 160 -6.24 14.74 -23.75
C ASP A 160 -5.31 15.96 -23.68
N MET A 161 -5.61 16.99 -24.49
CA MET A 161 -4.83 18.23 -24.56
C MET A 161 -5.65 19.51 -24.50
N ILE A 162 -5.06 20.57 -23.94
CA ILE A 162 -5.55 21.95 -24.07
C ILE A 162 -4.48 22.83 -24.69
N VAL A 163 -4.92 23.70 -25.58
CA VAL A 163 -4.10 24.70 -26.25
C VAL A 163 -4.31 26.06 -25.56
N LEU A 164 -3.24 26.60 -25.00
CA LEU A 164 -3.29 27.75 -24.09
C LEU A 164 -2.98 29.08 -24.79
N ARG A 165 -2.27 29.03 -25.93
CA ARG A 165 -1.96 30.17 -26.77
C ARG A 165 -1.94 29.76 -28.24
N ASN A 166 -1.96 30.71 -29.16
CA ASN A 166 -1.86 30.42 -30.58
C ASN A 166 -0.56 29.65 -30.89
N ILE A 167 -0.69 28.54 -31.62
CA ILE A 167 0.40 27.63 -32.00
C ILE A 167 0.52 27.49 -33.53
N ASP A 168 0.06 28.48 -34.30
CA ASP A 168 0.09 28.47 -35.77
C ASP A 168 1.54 28.33 -36.29
N GLU A 169 2.53 28.78 -35.52
CA GLU A 169 3.94 28.63 -35.84
C GLU A 169 4.40 27.16 -36.02
N LEU A 170 3.67 26.18 -35.44
CA LEU A 170 3.96 24.77 -35.67
C LEU A 170 3.81 24.37 -37.15
N PHE A 171 3.01 25.08 -37.93
CA PHE A 171 2.87 24.84 -39.37
C PHE A 171 4.14 25.19 -40.17
N GLU A 172 5.08 25.95 -39.59
CA GLU A 172 6.37 26.25 -40.21
C GLU A 172 7.36 25.08 -40.08
N LEU A 173 7.14 24.16 -39.12
CA LEU A 173 8.00 23.00 -38.92
C LEU A 173 7.99 22.05 -40.12
N ARG A 174 9.12 21.38 -40.33
CA ARG A 174 9.24 20.31 -41.33
C ARG A 174 8.52 19.04 -40.84
N PRO A 175 7.46 18.57 -41.51
CA PRO A 175 6.83 17.29 -41.18
C PRO A 175 7.73 16.09 -41.56
N PRO A 176 7.60 14.92 -40.92
CA PRO A 176 6.89 14.75 -39.66
C PRO A 176 7.64 15.48 -38.53
N ALA A 177 6.94 16.14 -37.62
CA ALA A 177 7.53 16.74 -36.43
C ALA A 177 6.83 16.21 -35.18
N GLY A 178 7.59 15.95 -34.10
CA GLY A 178 7.07 15.38 -32.85
C GLY A 178 8.08 15.50 -31.71
N MET A 179 7.62 15.28 -30.47
CA MET A 179 8.49 15.36 -29.28
C MET A 179 9.27 14.06 -29.09
N SER A 180 10.58 14.13 -28.88
CA SER A 180 11.41 12.95 -28.63
C SER A 180 11.28 12.45 -27.18
N THR A 181 11.21 11.13 -26.99
CA THR A 181 10.97 10.48 -25.69
C THR A 181 12.14 9.58 -25.24
N PHE A 182 13.38 9.94 -25.52
CA PHE A 182 14.53 9.08 -25.19
C PHE A 182 14.76 8.94 -23.67
N LYS A 183 14.77 7.69 -23.18
CA LYS A 183 14.68 7.32 -21.75
C LYS A 183 15.95 6.76 -21.10
N SER A 184 17.06 6.58 -21.80
CA SER A 184 18.11 5.68 -21.28
C SER A 184 19.54 5.83 -21.80
N SER A 185 19.97 6.99 -22.31
CA SER A 185 21.33 7.10 -22.91
C SER A 185 22.25 8.19 -22.36
N GLY A 186 21.95 8.79 -21.22
CA GLY A 186 22.90 9.71 -20.55
C GLY A 186 23.24 10.98 -21.34
N PHE A 187 22.41 11.37 -22.31
CA PHE A 187 22.56 12.65 -23.02
C PHE A 187 21.89 13.76 -22.22
N ALA A 188 22.66 14.81 -21.93
CA ALA A 188 22.26 15.89 -21.02
C ALA A 188 21.30 16.94 -21.61
N GLU A 189 21.08 16.98 -22.94
CA GLU A 189 20.33 18.07 -23.60
C GLU A 189 19.33 17.58 -24.66
N GLN A 190 18.12 18.16 -24.65
CA GLN A 190 17.11 17.95 -25.69
C GLN A 190 17.43 18.78 -26.94
N PRO A 191 17.04 18.30 -28.16
CA PRO A 191 17.18 19.07 -29.38
C PRO A 191 16.43 20.39 -29.32
N ASP A 192 16.89 21.40 -30.06
CA ASP A 192 16.15 22.66 -30.16
C ASP A 192 14.87 22.48 -30.97
N HIS A 193 13.88 23.34 -30.72
CA HIS A 193 12.64 23.37 -31.50
C HIS A 193 12.94 23.53 -33.00
N GLY A 194 12.37 22.65 -33.83
CA GLY A 194 12.62 22.67 -35.28
C GLY A 194 13.91 21.97 -35.73
N GLN A 195 14.72 21.42 -34.82
CA GLN A 195 15.89 20.64 -35.18
C GLN A 195 15.51 19.22 -35.62
N ARG A 196 16.14 18.71 -36.69
CA ARG A 196 15.95 17.33 -37.13
C ARG A 196 16.45 16.35 -36.07
N LEU A 197 15.63 15.38 -35.69
CA LEU A 197 16.00 14.33 -34.76
C LEU A 197 17.01 13.38 -35.40
N HIS A 198 18.06 13.05 -34.64
CA HIS A 198 19.05 12.08 -35.09
C HIS A 198 18.37 10.71 -35.31
N PRO A 199 18.72 9.93 -36.34
CA PRO A 199 18.11 8.61 -36.59
C PRO A 199 18.18 7.63 -35.39
N ARG A 200 19.19 7.78 -34.53
CA ARG A 200 19.28 7.01 -33.27
C ARG A 200 18.46 7.60 -32.11
N ARG A 201 17.64 8.66 -32.34
CA ARG A 201 16.87 9.46 -31.35
C ARG A 201 15.37 9.55 -31.70
N CYS A 202 14.78 8.50 -32.27
CA CYS A 202 13.50 8.59 -32.98
C CYS A 202 12.26 8.01 -32.30
N TYR A 203 12.32 7.55 -31.05
CA TYR A 203 11.07 7.26 -30.33
C TYR A 203 10.36 8.59 -30.01
N VAL A 204 9.17 8.80 -30.56
CA VAL A 204 8.41 10.06 -30.45
C VAL A 204 7.13 9.88 -29.64
N ASN A 205 6.80 10.89 -28.82
CA ASN A 205 5.45 11.06 -28.27
C ASN A 205 4.57 11.64 -29.39
N ALA A 206 3.54 10.88 -29.78
CA ALA A 206 2.62 11.25 -30.85
C ALA A 206 1.51 12.24 -30.43
N GLY A 207 1.60 12.81 -29.21
CA GLY A 207 0.59 13.73 -28.71
C GLY A 207 0.43 14.99 -29.56
N THR A 208 1.53 15.64 -29.93
CA THR A 208 1.54 16.79 -30.84
C THR A 208 2.42 16.47 -32.03
N MET A 209 1.80 16.28 -33.19
CA MET A 209 2.51 15.94 -34.43
C MET A 209 2.21 16.91 -35.55
N VAL A 210 3.24 17.36 -36.27
CA VAL A 210 3.07 18.07 -37.54
C VAL A 210 3.24 17.07 -38.67
N ILE A 211 2.18 16.83 -39.44
CA ILE A 211 2.14 15.81 -40.48
C ILE A 211 1.84 16.45 -41.84
N ALA A 212 2.42 15.89 -42.90
CA ALA A 212 2.05 16.17 -44.28
C ALA A 212 1.26 14.97 -44.84
N PRO A 213 -0.07 15.10 -45.04
CA PRO A 213 -0.87 14.03 -45.63
C PRO A 213 -0.31 13.61 -47.00
N SER A 214 -0.26 12.31 -47.26
CA SER A 214 0.25 11.70 -48.49
C SER A 214 -0.47 10.39 -48.77
N LYS A 215 -1.12 10.31 -49.94
CA LYS A 215 -1.92 9.15 -50.36
C LYS A 215 -1.10 7.88 -50.41
N ASP A 216 0.13 7.99 -50.90
CA ASP A 216 1.02 6.84 -51.09
C ASP A 216 1.60 6.38 -49.75
N LEU A 217 2.00 7.31 -48.89
CA LEU A 217 2.44 6.96 -47.55
C LEU A 217 1.31 6.31 -46.75
N PHE A 218 0.10 6.87 -46.81
CA PHE A 218 -1.07 6.29 -46.14
C PHE A 218 -1.33 4.85 -46.59
N ARG A 219 -1.36 4.60 -47.90
CA ARG A 219 -1.54 3.24 -48.45
C ARG A 219 -0.44 2.28 -48.02
N LEU A 220 0.81 2.74 -48.02
CA LEU A 220 1.95 1.94 -47.61
C LEU A 220 1.86 1.54 -46.14
N LEU A 221 1.57 2.50 -45.25
CA LEU A 221 1.45 2.25 -43.81
C LEU A 221 0.25 1.34 -43.50
N VAL A 222 -0.90 1.56 -44.12
CA VAL A 222 -2.10 0.73 -43.91
C VAL A 222 -1.90 -0.71 -44.42
N ALA A 223 -1.29 -0.87 -45.60
CA ALA A 223 -1.01 -2.21 -46.13
C ALA A 223 -0.05 -2.99 -45.23
N ASP A 224 0.92 -2.30 -44.66
CA ASP A 224 1.95 -2.90 -43.84
C ASP A 224 1.47 -3.30 -42.45
N VAL A 225 0.70 -2.46 -41.75
CA VAL A 225 0.15 -2.83 -40.44
C VAL A 225 -0.84 -3.99 -40.56
N ALA A 226 -1.44 -4.20 -41.74
CA ALA A 226 -2.33 -5.32 -42.05
C ALA A 226 -1.58 -6.61 -42.43
N GLU A 227 -0.25 -6.57 -42.63
CA GLU A 227 0.55 -7.75 -42.97
C GLU A 227 0.82 -8.59 -41.69
N PRO A 228 0.46 -9.89 -41.67
CA PRO A 228 0.69 -10.75 -40.52
C PRO A 228 2.14 -11.26 -40.44
N ASP A 229 2.67 -11.25 -39.22
CA ASP A 229 3.96 -11.80 -38.79
C ASP A 229 5.22 -11.35 -39.56
N PRO A 230 5.36 -10.10 -40.06
CA PRO A 230 6.63 -9.71 -40.66
C PRO A 230 7.68 -9.63 -39.54
N ASN A 231 8.84 -10.26 -39.78
CA ASN A 231 9.94 -10.41 -38.80
C ASN A 231 10.49 -9.11 -38.18
N TRP A 232 10.05 -7.95 -38.66
CA TRP A 232 10.46 -6.64 -38.20
C TRP A 232 9.37 -5.88 -37.42
N HIS A 233 8.11 -6.34 -37.42
CA HIS A 233 7.09 -5.82 -36.52
C HIS A 233 7.50 -6.09 -35.07
N VAL A 234 7.40 -5.06 -34.24
CA VAL A 234 7.81 -5.12 -32.84
C VAL A 234 6.59 -4.78 -31.99
N SER A 235 6.17 -5.73 -31.17
CA SER A 235 5.07 -5.51 -30.24
C SER A 235 5.44 -4.44 -29.20
N ALA A 236 4.51 -3.53 -28.93
CA ALA A 236 4.70 -2.48 -27.95
C ALA A 236 3.37 -2.08 -27.28
N TRP A 237 3.47 -1.52 -26.08
CA TRP A 237 2.30 -1.02 -25.33
C TRP A 237 1.61 0.17 -26.02
N SER A 238 2.38 0.99 -26.75
CA SER A 238 1.89 2.07 -27.63
C SER A 238 2.20 1.73 -29.10
N PRO A 239 1.45 0.79 -29.71
CA PRO A 239 1.83 0.15 -30.98
C PRO A 239 1.94 1.15 -32.14
N GLU A 240 0.97 2.06 -32.32
CA GLU A 240 1.02 3.10 -33.36
C GLU A 240 2.22 4.05 -33.20
N GLN A 241 2.49 4.51 -31.96
CA GLN A 241 3.60 5.44 -31.68
C GLN A 241 4.95 4.78 -31.94
N ARG A 242 5.10 3.52 -31.52
CA ARG A 242 6.30 2.73 -31.75
C ARG A 242 6.49 2.47 -33.24
N TYR A 243 5.44 2.07 -33.93
CA TYR A 243 5.45 1.82 -35.37
C TYR A 243 5.89 3.05 -36.17
N LEU A 244 5.24 4.20 -35.96
CA LEU A 244 5.57 5.46 -36.64
C LEU A 244 7.00 5.95 -36.33
N SER A 245 7.48 5.72 -35.10
CA SER A 245 8.86 6.02 -34.69
C SER A 245 9.88 5.21 -35.48
N ASP A 246 9.60 3.93 -35.72
CA ASP A 246 10.51 2.99 -36.37
C ASP A 246 10.50 3.14 -37.90
N VAL A 247 9.32 3.25 -38.53
CA VAL A 247 9.20 3.36 -40.01
C VAL A 247 9.67 4.73 -40.55
N MET A 248 9.48 5.83 -39.80
CA MET A 248 9.93 7.18 -40.17
C MET A 248 11.20 7.62 -39.42
N CYS A 249 11.95 6.65 -38.91
CA CYS A 249 13.17 6.88 -38.16
C CYS A 249 14.20 7.73 -38.94
N GLY A 250 14.50 8.91 -38.42
CA GLY A 250 15.42 9.90 -38.99
C GLY A 250 14.74 11.02 -39.79
N GLU A 251 13.44 10.96 -40.06
CA GLU A 251 12.70 12.04 -40.73
C GLU A 251 12.04 13.04 -39.77
N TRP A 252 11.89 12.66 -38.50
CA TRP A 252 11.24 13.49 -37.49
C TRP A 252 12.01 14.78 -37.17
N THR A 253 11.29 15.89 -37.07
CA THR A 253 11.78 17.18 -36.53
C THR A 253 11.28 17.37 -35.09
N HIS A 254 12.07 18.01 -34.22
CA HIS A 254 11.74 18.16 -32.81
C HIS A 254 10.65 19.22 -32.56
N VAL A 255 9.57 18.81 -31.89
CA VAL A 255 8.60 19.70 -31.25
C VAL A 255 9.05 19.93 -29.81
N SER A 256 9.16 21.20 -29.40
CA SER A 256 9.63 21.57 -28.06
C SER A 256 8.63 21.13 -27.02
N GLN A 257 9.12 20.82 -25.82
CA GLN A 257 8.30 20.44 -24.66
C GLN A 257 7.26 21.49 -24.27
N LEU A 258 7.40 22.75 -24.70
CA LEU A 258 6.37 23.78 -24.48
C LEU A 258 5.09 23.53 -25.31
N TYR A 259 5.18 22.79 -26.41
CA TYR A 259 4.05 22.46 -27.30
C TYR A 259 3.55 21.03 -27.11
N ASN A 260 4.12 20.28 -26.18
CA ASN A 260 3.69 18.94 -25.81
C ASN A 260 4.04 18.71 -24.34
N PHE A 261 3.62 19.64 -23.48
CA PHE A 261 4.02 19.65 -22.08
C PHE A 261 3.24 18.62 -21.30
N GLU A 262 3.91 17.55 -20.88
CA GLU A 262 3.27 16.48 -20.12
C GLU A 262 2.97 16.94 -18.69
N VAL A 263 1.68 17.18 -18.40
CA VAL A 263 1.16 17.57 -17.09
C VAL A 263 1.27 16.42 -16.10
N GLN A 264 1.06 15.19 -16.59
CA GLN A 264 1.29 13.97 -15.84
C GLN A 264 2.51 13.25 -16.37
N LEU A 265 3.47 12.98 -15.50
CA LEU A 265 4.72 12.35 -15.90
C LEU A 265 4.59 10.82 -15.84
N HIS A 266 4.43 10.17 -16.99
CA HIS A 266 4.58 8.72 -17.08
C HIS A 266 6.05 8.30 -17.05
N SER A 267 6.32 7.00 -16.91
CA SER A 267 7.70 6.50 -16.84
C SER A 267 8.52 7.04 -18.00
N GLY A 268 9.67 7.65 -17.70
CA GLY A 268 10.61 8.14 -18.69
C GLY A 268 10.28 9.43 -19.44
N VAL A 269 9.48 10.32 -18.85
CA VAL A 269 9.49 11.72 -19.28
C VAL A 269 10.82 12.35 -18.82
N PRO A 270 11.66 12.85 -19.74
CA PRO A 270 12.90 13.52 -19.34
C PRO A 270 12.58 14.88 -18.71
N LEU A 271 13.02 15.09 -17.47
CA LEU A 271 12.93 16.38 -16.79
C LEU A 271 14.07 17.29 -17.27
N THR A 272 13.94 17.80 -18.49
CA THR A 272 14.94 18.72 -19.05
C THR A 272 15.02 20.01 -18.25
N SER A 273 16.12 20.75 -18.42
CA SER A 273 16.24 22.11 -17.90
C SER A 273 15.05 23.01 -18.30
N LEU A 274 14.56 22.87 -19.54
CA LEU A 274 13.39 23.59 -20.03
C LEU A 274 12.11 23.20 -19.26
N TRP A 275 11.87 21.91 -19.02
CA TRP A 275 10.72 21.45 -18.23
C TRP A 275 10.78 21.96 -16.78
N GLN A 276 11.96 21.97 -16.17
CA GLN A 276 12.17 22.42 -14.79
C GLN A 276 12.03 23.94 -14.61
N ALA A 277 12.37 24.72 -15.65
CA ALA A 277 12.37 26.17 -15.64
C ALA A 277 11.09 26.81 -16.21
N ALA A 278 10.34 26.11 -17.06
CA ALA A 278 9.16 26.66 -17.73
C ALA A 278 8.12 27.21 -16.74
N GLU A 279 7.60 28.39 -17.01
CA GLU A 279 6.46 28.96 -16.27
C GLU A 279 5.14 28.54 -16.92
N ALA A 280 4.03 28.53 -16.17
CA ALA A 280 2.71 28.18 -16.71
C ALA A 280 2.37 29.01 -17.97
N ALA A 281 2.69 30.30 -17.97
CA ALA A 281 2.45 31.22 -19.09
C ALA A 281 3.30 30.94 -20.34
N SER A 282 4.41 30.21 -20.19
CA SER A 282 5.30 29.87 -21.31
C SER A 282 4.88 28.61 -22.07
N ILE A 283 3.99 27.81 -21.48
CA ILE A 283 3.52 26.54 -22.03
C ILE A 283 2.39 26.80 -23.03
N ALA A 284 2.54 26.27 -24.23
CA ALA A 284 1.62 26.47 -25.34
C ALA A 284 0.54 25.39 -25.40
N VAL A 285 0.91 24.14 -25.12
CA VAL A 285 -0.01 22.99 -25.10
C VAL A 285 0.28 22.15 -23.86
N ALA A 286 -0.75 21.92 -23.06
CA ALA A 286 -0.69 21.02 -21.92
C ALA A 286 -1.31 19.67 -22.30
N HIS A 287 -0.56 18.59 -22.08
CA HIS A 287 -0.89 17.21 -22.47
C HIS A 287 -1.00 16.32 -21.23
N PHE A 288 -2.15 15.68 -21.05
CA PHE A 288 -2.44 14.78 -19.94
C PHE A 288 -2.12 13.31 -20.32
N SER A 289 -0.84 13.03 -20.62
CA SER A 289 -0.35 11.78 -21.21
C SER A 289 -0.42 10.54 -20.30
N GLY A 290 -0.73 10.69 -19.01
CA GLY A 290 -0.73 9.59 -18.03
C GLY A 290 -1.98 8.69 -18.08
N LYS A 291 -2.05 7.73 -17.14
CA LYS A 291 -3.13 6.74 -17.05
C LYS A 291 -4.48 7.39 -16.71
N THR A 292 -4.46 8.43 -15.88
CA THR A 292 -5.62 9.22 -15.49
C THR A 292 -5.72 10.44 -16.40
N LYS A 293 -6.74 10.58 -17.22
CA LYS A 293 -6.88 11.76 -18.07
C LYS A 293 -7.55 12.90 -17.31
N ALA A 294 -7.47 14.12 -17.82
CA ALA A 294 -8.08 15.28 -17.17
C ALA A 294 -9.62 15.23 -17.08
N TRP A 295 -10.27 14.39 -17.90
CA TRP A 295 -11.71 14.12 -17.78
C TRP A 295 -12.04 12.95 -16.83
N ASP A 296 -11.04 12.25 -16.31
CA ASP A 296 -11.22 11.19 -15.30
C ASP A 296 -11.15 11.76 -13.87
N THR A 297 -10.97 13.09 -13.72
CA THR A 297 -10.83 13.81 -12.45
C THR A 297 -11.85 14.91 -12.31
N GLU A 298 -12.18 15.29 -11.08
CA GLU A 298 -13.05 16.43 -10.79
C GLU A 298 -12.26 17.76 -10.80
N PRO A 299 -12.89 18.93 -11.09
CA PRO A 299 -12.22 20.24 -11.18
C PRO A 299 -11.34 20.65 -10.00
N ASP A 300 -11.67 20.15 -8.81
CA ASP A 300 -11.02 20.49 -7.55
C ASP A 300 -10.13 19.35 -7.02
N GLU A 301 -9.96 18.26 -7.78
CA GLU A 301 -9.04 17.17 -7.43
C GLU A 301 -7.62 17.48 -7.89
N ASP A 302 -6.61 17.12 -7.11
CA ASP A 302 -5.23 17.24 -7.57
C ASP A 302 -4.92 16.07 -8.53
N LEU A 303 -4.73 16.38 -9.82
CA LEU A 303 -4.23 15.39 -10.78
C LEU A 303 -2.83 14.91 -10.32
N PRO A 304 -2.59 13.59 -10.23
CA PRO A 304 -1.29 13.09 -9.85
C PRO A 304 -0.25 13.50 -10.90
N LEU A 305 0.69 14.38 -10.50
CA LEU A 305 1.81 14.83 -11.33
C LEU A 305 2.69 13.66 -11.81
N LEU A 306 2.61 12.50 -11.15
CA LEU A 306 3.56 11.39 -11.26
C LEU A 306 2.82 10.07 -11.44
N ALA A 307 3.01 9.42 -12.58
CA ALA A 307 2.39 8.14 -12.90
C ALA A 307 3.32 6.92 -12.71
N SER A 308 4.60 7.12 -12.35
CA SER A 308 5.55 6.04 -12.07
C SER A 308 6.63 6.44 -11.04
N GLU A 309 7.26 5.45 -10.41
CA GLU A 309 8.42 5.65 -9.51
C GLU A 309 9.58 6.38 -10.17
N TYR A 310 9.91 6.06 -11.42
CA TYR A 310 10.98 6.76 -12.16
C TYR A 310 10.74 8.28 -12.26
N SER A 311 9.51 8.68 -12.57
CA SER A 311 9.13 10.10 -12.63
C SER A 311 9.12 10.73 -11.26
N ARG A 312 8.80 9.95 -10.22
CA ARG A 312 8.78 10.38 -8.82
C ARG A 312 10.21 10.69 -8.35
N ASP A 313 11.15 9.79 -8.61
CA ASP A 313 12.58 9.99 -8.31
C ASP A 313 13.19 11.14 -9.11
N SER A 314 12.80 11.26 -10.39
CA SER A 314 13.25 12.39 -11.22
C SER A 314 12.73 13.71 -10.65
N LEU A 315 11.46 13.79 -10.25
CA LEU A 315 10.87 15.02 -9.69
C LEU A 315 11.45 15.34 -8.30
N THR A 316 11.65 14.34 -7.43
CA THR A 316 12.22 14.53 -6.09
C THR A 316 13.70 14.91 -6.14
N SER A 317 14.42 14.54 -7.20
CA SER A 317 15.81 14.98 -7.44
C SER A 317 15.93 16.47 -7.82
N LEU A 318 14.82 17.13 -8.17
CA LEU A 318 14.83 18.55 -8.51
C LEU A 318 14.94 19.44 -7.26
N PRO A 319 15.49 20.65 -7.38
CA PRO A 319 15.45 21.64 -6.31
C PRO A 319 14.00 21.90 -5.82
N PRO A 320 13.78 22.16 -4.52
CA PRO A 320 12.45 22.39 -3.95
C PRO A 320 11.62 23.45 -4.70
N ASP A 321 12.25 24.50 -5.22
CA ASP A 321 11.59 25.53 -6.03
C ASP A 321 11.02 24.99 -7.34
N ALA A 322 11.74 24.09 -8.02
CA ALA A 322 11.27 23.46 -9.25
C ALA A 322 10.11 22.49 -8.97
N GLN A 323 10.13 21.79 -7.84
CA GLN A 323 9.01 20.93 -7.39
C GLN A 323 7.76 21.75 -7.09
N ARG A 324 7.91 22.90 -6.39
CA ARG A 324 6.80 23.82 -6.12
C ARG A 324 6.20 24.41 -7.41
N ARG A 325 7.05 24.87 -8.33
CA ARG A 325 6.61 25.35 -9.65
C ARG A 325 5.88 24.27 -10.42
N ALA A 326 6.37 23.02 -10.40
CA ALA A 326 5.72 21.91 -11.08
C ALA A 326 4.31 21.65 -10.55
N LYS A 327 4.11 21.59 -9.22
CA LYS A 327 2.78 21.40 -8.61
C LYS A 327 1.83 22.55 -8.94
N ALA A 328 2.28 23.80 -8.79
CA ALA A 328 1.46 24.97 -9.09
C ALA A 328 1.03 25.05 -10.57
N ARG A 329 1.93 24.71 -11.51
CA ARG A 329 1.60 24.62 -12.94
C ARG A 329 0.52 23.57 -13.21
N CYS A 330 0.58 22.41 -12.55
CA CYS A 330 -0.36 21.31 -12.81
C CYS A 330 -1.75 21.62 -12.28
N ALA A 331 -1.85 22.21 -11.09
CA ALA A 331 -3.11 22.74 -10.58
C ALA A 331 -3.72 23.78 -11.54
N PHE A 332 -2.89 24.68 -12.09
CA PHE A 332 -3.33 25.66 -13.09
C PHE A 332 -3.88 25.00 -14.37
N PHE A 333 -3.17 24.04 -14.96
CA PHE A 333 -3.64 23.36 -16.18
C PHE A 333 -4.89 22.51 -15.95
N HIS A 334 -5.04 21.93 -14.76
CA HIS A 334 -6.25 21.19 -14.40
C HIS A 334 -7.48 22.12 -14.33
N ALA A 335 -7.35 23.25 -13.64
CA ALA A 335 -8.41 24.25 -13.57
C ALA A 335 -8.79 24.76 -14.97
N GLU A 336 -7.80 24.97 -15.84
CA GLU A 336 -8.04 25.44 -17.21
C GLU A 336 -8.75 24.40 -18.08
N TRP A 337 -8.42 23.11 -17.92
CA TRP A 337 -9.13 22.01 -18.56
C TRP A 337 -10.62 22.01 -18.21
N HIS A 338 -10.93 22.03 -16.92
CA HIS A 338 -12.32 22.02 -16.45
C HIS A 338 -13.08 23.29 -16.81
N ARG A 339 -12.38 24.44 -16.86
CA ARG A 339 -12.96 25.68 -17.36
C ARG A 339 -13.36 25.56 -18.83
N MET A 340 -12.51 25.00 -19.69
CA MET A 340 -12.82 24.76 -21.10
C MET A 340 -13.97 23.77 -21.26
N TYR A 341 -13.94 22.66 -20.52
CA TYR A 341 -15.00 21.65 -20.57
C TYR A 341 -16.36 22.21 -20.12
N ALA A 342 -16.40 22.96 -19.02
CA ALA A 342 -17.62 23.61 -18.52
C ALA A 342 -18.16 24.64 -19.52
N LEU A 343 -17.28 25.40 -20.19
CA LEU A 343 -17.68 26.33 -21.25
C LEU A 343 -18.28 25.59 -22.45
N ALA A 344 -17.75 24.43 -22.82
CA ALA A 344 -18.29 23.58 -23.88
C ALA A 344 -19.69 23.10 -23.53
N LEU A 345 -19.87 22.53 -22.33
CA LEU A 345 -21.17 22.08 -21.87
C LEU A 345 -22.18 23.23 -21.76
N LYS A 346 -21.73 24.45 -21.44
CA LYS A 346 -22.60 25.63 -21.42
C LYS A 346 -23.01 26.04 -22.83
N ARG A 347 -22.07 26.15 -23.78
CA ARG A 347 -22.37 26.51 -25.18
C ARG A 347 -23.28 25.48 -25.85
N CYS A 348 -23.03 24.20 -25.61
CA CYS A 348 -23.89 23.11 -26.10
C CYS A 348 -25.32 23.24 -25.54
N ARG A 349 -25.47 23.57 -24.24
CA ARG A 349 -26.78 23.80 -23.62
C ARG A 349 -27.50 25.03 -24.18
N ASP A 350 -26.77 26.11 -24.45
CA ASP A 350 -27.31 27.37 -24.95
C ASP A 350 -27.65 27.32 -26.46
N GLY A 351 -26.90 26.53 -27.25
CA GLY A 351 -27.11 26.32 -28.69
C GLY A 351 -28.15 25.25 -29.04
N LEU A 352 -28.27 24.21 -28.21
CA LEU A 352 -29.23 23.11 -28.39
C LEU A 352 -30.48 23.33 -27.53
N GLN A 353 -31.27 24.37 -27.83
CA GLN A 353 -32.63 24.51 -27.27
C GLN A 353 -33.59 23.37 -27.69
N GLY A 354 -33.11 22.35 -28.43
CA GLY A 354 -33.88 21.18 -28.88
C GLY A 354 -33.48 19.82 -28.28
N MET A 355 -32.29 19.65 -27.69
CA MET A 355 -31.89 18.36 -27.11
C MET A 355 -32.41 18.21 -25.68
N ARG A 356 -33.72 18.02 -25.56
CA ARG A 356 -34.33 17.60 -24.29
C ARG A 356 -33.99 16.12 -24.05
N HIS A 357 -33.22 15.91 -22.98
CA HIS A 357 -32.99 14.65 -22.25
C HIS A 357 -31.85 13.75 -22.75
N GLY A 358 -30.86 13.51 -21.88
CA GLY A 358 -29.88 12.43 -21.99
C GLY A 358 -28.44 12.91 -21.82
N TRP A 359 -27.86 13.45 -22.90
CA TRP A 359 -26.41 13.54 -23.04
C TRP A 359 -25.73 14.61 -22.18
N ALA A 360 -26.27 15.83 -22.11
CA ALA A 360 -25.65 16.92 -21.34
C ALA A 360 -25.73 16.71 -19.81
N SER A 361 -26.75 16.00 -19.31
CA SER A 361 -26.88 15.64 -17.89
C SER A 361 -25.96 14.48 -17.48
N GLN A 362 -25.73 13.52 -18.38
CA GLN A 362 -24.86 12.36 -18.12
C GLN A 362 -23.36 12.72 -18.15
N LEU A 363 -22.97 13.68 -19.00
CA LEU A 363 -21.60 14.21 -19.09
C LEU A 363 -21.17 15.06 -17.87
N SER A 364 -22.13 15.58 -17.08
CA SER A 364 -21.88 16.33 -15.85
C SER A 364 -21.88 15.50 -14.56
N THR A 365 -22.32 14.24 -14.63
CA THR A 365 -22.46 13.36 -13.45
C THR A 365 -21.45 12.21 -13.41
N GLY A 366 -20.55 12.11 -14.39
CA GLY A 366 -19.49 11.08 -14.42
C GLY A 366 -19.98 9.63 -14.47
N LEU A 367 -21.25 9.40 -14.80
CA LEU A 367 -21.85 8.06 -14.81
C LEU A 367 -21.51 7.36 -16.13
N GLU A 368 -20.64 6.35 -16.07
CA GLU A 368 -20.43 5.40 -17.16
C GLU A 368 -21.75 4.62 -17.40
N ASP A 369 -22.19 4.53 -18.66
CA ASP A 369 -23.09 3.45 -19.07
C ASP A 369 -22.21 2.21 -19.23
N ASP A 370 -22.58 1.14 -18.51
CA ASP A 370 -22.09 -0.21 -18.74
C ASP A 370 -22.27 -0.59 -20.22
N ASP A 371 -21.30 -1.33 -20.72
CA ASP A 371 -21.24 -1.95 -22.05
C ASP A 371 -22.63 -2.28 -22.65
N CYS A 372 -23.06 -1.47 -23.62
CA CYS A 372 -23.97 -1.95 -24.64
C CYS A 372 -23.21 -2.99 -25.48
N ASN A 373 -23.31 -4.25 -25.08
CA ASN A 373 -23.23 -5.38 -26.02
C ASN A 373 -24.25 -5.13 -27.13
N LEU A 374 -23.77 -4.60 -28.26
CA LEU A 374 -24.45 -4.61 -29.54
C LEU A 374 -23.68 -5.54 -30.47
N GLU A 375 -23.68 -6.83 -30.18
CA GLU A 375 -23.62 -7.90 -31.19
C GLU A 375 -24.34 -9.12 -30.61
N GLU A 376 -25.63 -9.24 -30.89
CA GLU A 376 -26.22 -10.46 -31.46
C GLU A 376 -27.67 -10.18 -31.86
N GLU A 377 -27.89 -10.21 -33.16
CA GLU A 377 -29.18 -10.17 -33.83
C GLU A 377 -30.10 -11.27 -33.29
N SER A 378 -31.31 -10.92 -32.85
CA SER A 378 -32.47 -11.79 -33.05
C SER A 378 -33.77 -11.00 -33.13
N GLU A 379 -34.46 -11.31 -34.21
CA GLU A 379 -35.70 -10.81 -34.79
C GLU A 379 -36.83 -10.42 -33.81
N PHE A 380 -37.47 -9.29 -34.11
CA PHE A 380 -38.78 -8.91 -33.60
C PHE A 380 -39.89 -9.86 -34.09
N MET A 381 -40.82 -10.21 -33.19
CA MET A 381 -42.24 -10.40 -33.51
C MET A 381 -43.11 -9.79 -32.38
N PRO A 382 -44.16 -9.01 -32.69
CA PRO A 382 -44.97 -8.26 -31.71
C PRO A 382 -46.21 -9.03 -31.23
N GLY A 383 -46.60 -8.84 -29.96
CA GLY A 383 -47.93 -9.22 -29.46
C GLY A 383 -48.00 -9.41 -27.94
N ASP A 384 -48.65 -8.45 -27.27
CA ASP A 384 -49.67 -8.65 -26.22
C ASP A 384 -49.51 -7.78 -24.95
N ASP A 385 -50.32 -6.71 -24.97
CA ASP A 385 -51.14 -6.07 -23.93
C ASP A 385 -50.64 -5.89 -22.48
N VAL A 386 -50.46 -4.60 -22.16
CA VAL A 386 -50.40 -4.04 -20.81
C VAL A 386 -51.83 -3.79 -20.30
N MET A 387 -52.19 -4.37 -19.16
CA MET A 387 -53.35 -3.96 -18.37
C MET A 387 -52.89 -3.13 -17.16
N VAL A 388 -53.39 -1.89 -17.08
CA VAL A 388 -53.28 -0.99 -15.93
C VAL A 388 -54.58 -1.08 -15.15
N GLU A 389 -54.51 -1.20 -13.82
CA GLU A 389 -55.63 -0.90 -12.92
C GLU A 389 -55.18 0.08 -11.84
N GLU A 390 -55.96 1.16 -11.68
CA GLU A 390 -55.74 2.29 -10.78
C GLU A 390 -56.94 2.44 -9.82
N ALA A 391 -56.63 2.93 -8.61
CA ALA A 391 -57.49 3.65 -7.66
C ALA A 391 -58.48 2.82 -6.79
N ALA A 392 -58.86 3.19 -5.56
CA ALA A 392 -58.75 4.45 -4.83
C ALA A 392 -59.04 4.30 -3.30
N ASP A 393 -58.64 5.33 -2.52
CA ASP A 393 -59.34 6.05 -1.41
C ASP A 393 -59.75 5.33 -0.10
N GLU A 394 -59.84 5.93 1.11
CA GLU A 394 -59.72 7.29 1.70
C GLU A 394 -59.71 7.10 3.26
N ALA A 395 -58.83 7.69 4.09
CA ALA A 395 -58.94 8.99 4.80
C ALA A 395 -58.99 8.92 6.37
N SER A 396 -58.21 9.83 6.98
CA SER A 396 -58.31 10.50 8.32
C SER A 396 -57.17 10.23 9.33
N SER A 397 -56.59 11.18 10.07
CA SER A 397 -56.39 12.63 9.96
C SER A 397 -55.47 13.08 11.12
N SER A 398 -54.27 13.63 10.84
CA SER A 398 -53.65 14.78 11.55
C SER A 398 -52.17 14.98 11.14
N SER A 399 -51.99 15.66 10.02
CA SER A 399 -51.05 16.77 9.79
C SER A 399 -49.56 16.63 10.16
N VAL A 400 -48.74 16.08 9.25
CA VAL A 400 -47.55 16.78 8.72
C VAL A 400 -47.44 16.49 7.23
N SER A 401 -47.48 17.54 6.43
CA SER A 401 -47.33 17.52 4.97
C SER A 401 -45.89 17.20 4.57
N TYR A 402 -45.66 16.00 4.05
CA TYR A 402 -44.54 15.73 3.15
C TYR A 402 -45.10 15.34 1.79
N LEU A 403 -44.89 16.23 0.81
CA LEU A 403 -45.13 15.96 -0.60
C LEU A 403 -44.27 14.78 -1.03
N ALA A 404 -44.94 13.71 -1.45
CA ALA A 404 -44.34 12.58 -2.12
C ALA A 404 -43.72 13.05 -3.45
N THR A 405 -42.43 12.79 -3.65
CA THR A 405 -41.87 12.62 -5.00
C THR A 405 -41.56 11.15 -5.16
N VAL A 406 -42.27 10.52 -6.09
CA VAL A 406 -42.10 9.13 -6.50
C VAL A 406 -40.64 8.86 -6.86
N LEU A 407 -40.02 7.93 -6.12
CA LEU A 407 -38.74 7.33 -6.44
C LEU A 407 -38.88 6.48 -7.71
N ARG A 408 -38.39 6.96 -8.85
CA ARG A 408 -37.99 6.07 -9.94
C ARG A 408 -36.50 5.78 -9.78
N ARG A 409 -36.20 4.52 -9.48
CA ARG A 409 -34.85 3.98 -9.25
C ARG A 409 -34.00 4.12 -10.52
N PRO A 410 -32.88 4.90 -10.52
CA PRO A 410 -31.86 4.74 -11.54
C PRO A 410 -31.01 3.52 -11.16
N LYS A 411 -30.57 2.74 -12.14
CA LYS A 411 -29.69 1.58 -11.93
C LYS A 411 -28.29 1.94 -11.38
N SER A 412 -27.98 3.20 -11.11
CA SER A 412 -26.62 3.71 -10.81
C SER A 412 -26.34 4.13 -9.36
N GLY A 413 -27.15 3.74 -8.37
CA GLY A 413 -26.68 3.64 -6.98
C GLY A 413 -26.29 4.91 -6.20
N ASN A 414 -26.43 6.15 -6.71
CA ASN A 414 -26.08 7.35 -5.94
C ASN A 414 -27.29 8.04 -5.27
N LEU A 415 -27.11 8.39 -3.98
CA LEU A 415 -28.04 9.17 -3.15
C LEU A 415 -27.67 10.66 -3.27
N ILE A 416 -28.63 11.53 -3.63
CA ILE A 416 -28.43 13.00 -3.62
C ILE A 416 -29.23 13.58 -2.45
N LEU A 417 -28.55 14.24 -1.51
CA LEU A 417 -29.17 15.03 -0.44
C LEU A 417 -29.26 16.50 -0.85
N TRP A 418 -30.47 17.04 -0.90
CA TRP A 418 -30.73 18.48 -0.95
C TRP A 418 -31.18 18.94 0.44
N ARG A 419 -30.57 20.00 0.98
CA ARG A 419 -31.09 20.69 2.16
C ARG A 419 -31.67 22.03 1.73
N GLN A 420 -32.99 22.16 1.85
CA GLN A 420 -33.67 23.45 1.75
C GLN A 420 -33.63 24.11 3.14
N CYS A 421 -33.03 25.29 3.23
CA CYS A 421 -33.16 26.14 4.43
C CYS A 421 -34.30 27.12 4.19
N GLU A 422 -35.40 26.98 4.94
CA GLU A 422 -36.42 28.02 5.03
C GLU A 422 -36.07 29.05 6.10
N GLY A 423 -36.27 30.33 5.76
CA GLY A 423 -36.61 31.36 6.73
C GLY A 423 -35.46 32.12 7.39
N ALA A 424 -34.93 33.09 6.65
CA ALA A 424 -34.70 34.49 7.07
C ALA A 424 -33.31 35.01 6.70
N GLY A 425 -33.31 36.01 5.82
CA GLY A 425 -32.26 37.03 5.73
C GLY A 425 -31.04 36.67 4.89
N PHE A 426 -30.89 37.41 3.80
CA PHE A 426 -29.62 37.56 3.08
C PHE A 426 -28.46 37.86 4.04
N GLU A 427 -27.45 36.98 4.06
CA GLU A 427 -26.01 37.32 3.98
C GLU A 427 -25.21 36.00 3.91
N SER A 428 -24.95 35.48 2.71
CA SER A 428 -23.86 34.52 2.55
C SER A 428 -22.55 35.28 2.51
N ARG A 429 -22.01 35.62 3.69
CA ARG A 429 -20.59 35.91 3.83
C ARG A 429 -19.83 34.62 3.52
N ILE A 430 -19.09 34.60 2.41
CA ILE A 430 -17.97 33.66 2.28
C ILE A 430 -16.89 34.18 3.23
N CYS A 431 -16.94 33.72 4.47
CA CYS A 431 -15.84 33.90 5.40
C CYS A 431 -14.75 32.92 4.98
N SER A 432 -13.66 33.49 4.47
CA SER A 432 -12.40 32.83 4.20
C SER A 432 -11.89 32.12 5.46
N ALA A 433 -12.07 30.80 5.48
CA ALA A 433 -11.21 29.88 6.19
C ALA A 433 -10.87 28.77 5.20
N SER A 434 -9.60 28.76 4.84
CA SER A 434 -8.88 27.76 4.05
C SER A 434 -9.30 26.32 4.38
N ALA A 435 -9.78 25.60 3.37
CA ALA A 435 -9.91 24.14 3.38
C ALA A 435 -9.40 23.66 2.01
N ASN A 436 -8.08 23.54 1.79
CA ASN A 436 -7.31 22.32 2.06
C ASN A 436 -8.19 21.07 1.87
N ARG A 437 -8.18 20.52 0.65
CA ARG A 437 -8.62 19.14 0.43
C ARG A 437 -7.54 18.20 0.96
N VAL A 438 -8.03 17.28 1.75
CA VAL A 438 -7.32 16.37 2.63
C VAL A 438 -6.93 15.11 1.85
N PRO A 439 -5.78 14.47 2.14
CA PRO A 439 -5.32 13.27 1.45
C PRO A 439 -6.32 12.11 1.48
N GLU A 440 -6.27 11.23 0.48
CA GLU A 440 -7.08 10.01 0.26
C GLU A 440 -7.21 9.04 1.45
N GLN A 441 -6.44 9.27 2.53
CA GLN A 441 -6.72 8.70 3.85
C GLN A 441 -8.09 9.13 4.39
N GLU A 442 -8.61 10.30 4.02
CA GLU A 442 -9.94 10.77 4.42
C GLU A 442 -11.10 10.05 3.70
N VAL A 443 -10.89 9.46 2.52
CA VAL A 443 -11.90 8.65 1.82
C VAL A 443 -12.02 7.26 2.44
N PHE A 444 -10.93 6.72 2.98
CA PHE A 444 -10.96 5.51 3.82
C PHE A 444 -11.64 5.77 5.18
N HIS A 445 -11.59 7.02 5.65
CA HIS A 445 -12.18 7.51 6.90
C HIS A 445 -13.68 7.88 6.81
N LEU A 446 -14.16 8.34 5.64
CA LEU A 446 -15.53 8.84 5.48
C LEU A 446 -16.57 7.71 5.33
N GLY A 447 -16.16 6.48 5.02
CA GLY A 447 -17.04 5.30 5.02
C GLY A 447 -17.47 4.82 6.41
N LEU A 448 -16.84 5.30 7.48
CA LEU A 448 -17.06 4.85 8.87
C LEU A 448 -17.72 5.91 9.78
N GLN A 449 -17.93 7.14 9.31
CA GLN A 449 -18.33 8.28 10.16
C GLN A 449 -19.85 8.55 10.27
N ALA A 450 -20.72 7.57 10.03
CA ALA A 450 -22.17 7.81 10.07
C ALA A 450 -22.92 7.01 11.15
N VAL A 451 -22.52 7.05 12.45
CA VAL A 451 -23.46 6.76 13.55
C VAL A 451 -23.10 7.54 14.82
N ALA A 452 -23.80 8.64 15.07
CA ALA A 452 -24.09 9.09 16.42
C ALA A 452 -25.37 9.93 16.44
N TRP A 453 -26.31 9.54 17.31
CA TRP A 453 -27.52 10.24 17.77
C TRP A 453 -28.81 10.17 16.91
N LEU A 454 -29.76 9.30 17.32
CA LEU A 454 -30.98 9.68 18.07
C LEU A 454 -31.92 8.47 18.30
N GLY A 455 -32.23 8.20 19.59
CA GLY A 455 -33.56 7.89 20.15
C GLY A 455 -34.44 6.73 19.63
N ASP A 456 -34.57 5.71 20.49
CA ASP A 456 -35.72 4.85 20.82
C ASP A 456 -36.66 4.27 19.74
N GLY A 457 -36.83 2.94 19.79
CA GLY A 457 -38.05 2.26 19.32
C GLY A 457 -37.81 0.88 18.71
N HIS A 458 -38.07 -0.16 19.47
CA HIS A 458 -37.92 -1.58 19.09
C HIS A 458 -38.74 -1.99 17.84
N VAL A 459 -38.15 -2.83 16.97
CA VAL A 459 -38.58 -4.20 16.58
C VAL A 459 -37.81 -4.66 15.32
N LEU A 460 -37.06 -5.76 15.48
CA LEU A 460 -36.56 -6.74 14.48
C LEU A 460 -36.11 -6.20 13.11
N GLY A 461 -35.01 -5.43 13.09
CA GLY A 461 -34.40 -4.94 11.86
C GLY A 461 -33.44 -5.95 11.23
N LYS A 462 -33.71 -6.32 9.97
CA LYS A 462 -32.73 -6.90 9.04
C LYS A 462 -31.40 -6.15 9.19
N ILE A 463 -30.29 -6.91 9.20
CA ILE A 463 -28.93 -6.40 8.97
C ILE A 463 -28.95 -5.71 7.60
N THR A 464 -29.27 -4.42 7.59
CA THR A 464 -29.39 -3.58 6.39
C THR A 464 -28.52 -2.35 6.58
N ALA A 465 -27.24 -2.61 6.81
CA ALA A 465 -26.16 -1.63 6.70
C ALA A 465 -24.91 -2.35 6.18
N LEU A 466 -25.05 -3.07 5.07
CA LEU A 466 -23.97 -3.77 4.34
C LEU A 466 -24.26 -3.69 2.83
N ARG A 467 -24.53 -2.49 2.29
CA ARG A 467 -24.66 -2.30 0.83
C ARG A 467 -23.36 -1.84 0.14
N ASP A 468 -22.32 -1.51 0.90
CA ASP A 468 -21.02 -1.08 0.37
C ASP A 468 -19.91 -2.16 0.49
N GLU A 469 -20.26 -3.43 0.75
CA GLU A 469 -19.28 -4.54 0.86
C GLU A 469 -18.54 -4.85 -0.46
N GLU A 470 -19.01 -4.42 -1.62
CA GLU A 470 -18.40 -4.81 -2.91
C GLU A 470 -17.11 -4.05 -3.26
N ARG A 471 -16.84 -2.89 -2.64
CA ARG A 471 -15.63 -2.10 -2.92
C ARG A 471 -14.46 -2.34 -1.97
N LEU A 472 -14.69 -2.82 -0.75
CA LEU A 472 -13.65 -3.03 0.27
C LEU A 472 -13.06 -4.46 0.29
N LEU A 473 -13.72 -5.43 -0.35
CA LEU A 473 -13.28 -6.82 -0.39
C LEU A 473 -12.95 -7.22 -1.84
N GLY A 474 -11.65 -7.27 -2.16
CA GLY A 474 -11.09 -7.40 -3.50
C GLY A 474 -11.82 -8.36 -4.45
N ALA A 475 -11.79 -8.00 -5.73
CA ALA A 475 -12.45 -8.59 -6.89
C ALA A 475 -12.04 -10.05 -7.25
N HIS A 476 -11.58 -10.88 -6.31
CA HIS A 476 -10.97 -12.18 -6.62
C HIS A 476 -11.54 -13.42 -5.90
N CYS A 477 -12.51 -13.27 -4.99
CA CYS A 477 -13.27 -14.42 -4.47
C CYS A 477 -14.73 -14.37 -4.95
N PRO A 478 -15.25 -15.36 -5.69
CA PRO A 478 -16.62 -15.34 -6.23
C PRO A 478 -17.67 -15.10 -5.12
N ARG A 479 -18.68 -14.27 -5.40
CA ARG A 479 -19.76 -13.88 -4.46
C ARG A 479 -20.51 -15.09 -3.89
N GLU A 480 -20.51 -16.18 -4.65
CA GLU A 480 -21.13 -17.47 -4.34
C GLU A 480 -20.32 -18.30 -3.30
N ARG A 481 -19.08 -17.90 -2.97
CA ARG A 481 -18.15 -18.66 -2.11
C ARG A 481 -17.56 -17.86 -0.91
N ARG A 482 -18.26 -16.90 -0.32
CA ARG A 482 -17.81 -16.18 0.91
C ARG A 482 -18.82 -16.32 2.05
N CYS A 483 -18.36 -16.46 3.29
CA CYS A 483 -19.22 -16.38 4.48
C CYS A 483 -19.17 -14.98 5.07
N SER A 484 -20.28 -14.21 5.05
CA SER A 484 -20.31 -12.85 5.65
C SER A 484 -20.91 -12.85 7.06
N THR A 485 -21.51 -13.96 7.48
CA THR A 485 -22.05 -14.16 8.82
C THR A 485 -21.58 -15.47 9.42
N TRP A 486 -21.64 -15.59 10.74
CA TRP A 486 -21.44 -16.87 11.43
C TRP A 486 -22.39 -17.96 10.89
N ALA A 487 -23.61 -17.59 10.48
CA ALA A 487 -24.59 -18.53 9.92
C ALA A 487 -24.17 -19.08 8.54
N ASP A 488 -23.50 -18.29 7.71
CA ASP A 488 -23.00 -18.73 6.40
C ASP A 488 -21.98 -19.87 6.53
N LEU A 489 -21.14 -19.85 7.57
CA LEU A 489 -20.19 -20.93 7.86
C LEU A 489 -20.91 -22.28 7.89
N ARG A 490 -22.14 -22.33 8.40
CA ARG A 490 -22.90 -23.57 8.55
C ARG A 490 -23.48 -24.10 7.23
N ASP A 491 -23.79 -23.23 6.29
CA ASP A 491 -24.78 -23.50 5.25
C ASP A 491 -24.24 -23.38 3.81
N ARG A 492 -23.08 -22.75 3.58
CA ARG A 492 -22.57 -22.50 2.21
C ARG A 492 -21.75 -23.64 1.61
N PHE A 493 -21.02 -24.41 2.41
CA PHE A 493 -20.08 -25.43 1.92
C PHE A 493 -20.23 -26.78 2.62
N PRO A 494 -21.43 -27.39 2.63
CA PRO A 494 -21.74 -28.52 3.51
C PRO A 494 -20.74 -29.68 3.41
N ASP A 495 -20.19 -29.96 2.24
CA ASP A 495 -19.29 -31.10 2.01
C ASP A 495 -17.79 -30.72 2.06
N SER A 496 -17.45 -29.44 2.19
CA SER A 496 -16.07 -28.99 2.23
C SER A 496 -15.43 -29.21 3.60
N PRO A 497 -14.12 -29.54 3.67
CA PRO A 497 -13.41 -29.69 4.93
C PRO A 497 -13.19 -28.31 5.59
N LEU A 498 -13.48 -28.22 6.89
CA LEU A 498 -13.33 -27.02 7.71
C LEU A 498 -12.10 -27.13 8.64
N LEU A 499 -12.02 -28.19 9.45
CA LEU A 499 -10.92 -28.42 10.41
C LEU A 499 -10.23 -29.77 10.14
N GLY A 500 -8.91 -29.77 10.28
CA GLY A 500 -8.06 -30.97 10.21
C GLY A 500 -7.10 -31.03 11.39
N GLY A 501 -6.58 -32.23 11.67
CA GLY A 501 -5.65 -32.50 12.75
C GLY A 501 -4.35 -33.12 12.24
N ALA A 502 -3.28 -33.00 13.03
CA ALA A 502 -1.98 -33.56 12.70
C ALA A 502 -1.80 -35.04 13.15
N ASP A 503 -2.88 -35.76 13.42
CA ASP A 503 -2.89 -37.10 14.01
C ASP A 503 -3.49 -38.20 13.12
N GLY A 504 -3.80 -37.87 11.86
CA GLY A 504 -4.26 -38.84 10.85
C GLY A 504 -5.77 -39.10 10.86
N ARG A 505 -6.54 -38.40 11.70
CA ARG A 505 -8.01 -38.38 11.66
C ARG A 505 -8.53 -37.66 10.41
N SER A 506 -9.72 -38.03 9.95
CA SER A 506 -10.38 -37.36 8.82
C SER A 506 -10.73 -35.91 9.16
N HIS A 507 -10.81 -35.05 8.15
CA HIS A 507 -11.18 -33.65 8.34
C HIS A 507 -12.66 -33.50 8.71
N LEU A 508 -12.97 -32.60 9.64
CA LEU A 508 -14.34 -32.20 9.96
C LEU A 508 -14.89 -31.33 8.84
N ALA A 509 -15.95 -31.78 8.20
CA ALA A 509 -16.69 -31.00 7.20
C ALA A 509 -17.69 -30.04 7.84
N TYR A 510 -18.10 -29.01 7.10
CA TYR A 510 -19.09 -28.02 7.58
C TYR A 510 -20.45 -28.64 7.95
N SER A 511 -20.91 -29.65 7.21
CA SER A 511 -22.15 -30.39 7.51
C SER A 511 -22.10 -31.07 8.88
N ARG A 512 -20.99 -31.71 9.23
CA ARG A 512 -20.81 -32.30 10.56
C ARG A 512 -20.62 -31.23 11.63
N PHE A 513 -19.89 -30.15 11.33
CA PHE A 513 -19.78 -29.01 12.24
C PHE A 513 -21.14 -28.38 12.58
N LYS A 514 -22.07 -28.31 11.62
CA LYS A 514 -23.46 -27.88 11.83
C LYS A 514 -24.17 -28.74 12.87
N GLU A 515 -23.94 -30.04 12.88
CA GLU A 515 -24.49 -30.97 13.86
C GLU A 515 -23.82 -30.81 15.22
N LEU A 516 -22.48 -30.69 15.24
CA LEU A 516 -21.71 -30.41 16.44
C LEU A 516 -22.20 -29.13 17.16
N VAL A 517 -22.56 -28.08 16.40
CA VAL A 517 -23.16 -26.86 16.97
C VAL A 517 -24.50 -27.14 17.67
N ARG A 518 -25.32 -28.07 17.17
CA ARG A 518 -26.57 -28.47 17.85
C ARG A 518 -26.26 -29.24 19.14
N GLU A 519 -25.27 -30.12 19.11
CA GLU A 519 -24.83 -30.89 20.28
C GLU A 519 -24.24 -29.96 21.36
N LEU A 520 -23.42 -28.98 20.97
CA LEU A 520 -22.91 -27.92 21.84
C LEU A 520 -24.03 -27.11 22.48
N ARG A 521 -25.05 -26.70 21.71
CA ARG A 521 -26.21 -25.99 22.27
C ARG A 521 -26.92 -26.81 23.34
N SER A 522 -27.13 -28.10 23.11
CA SER A 522 -27.75 -28.98 24.11
C SER A 522 -26.89 -29.08 25.37
N ALA A 523 -25.58 -29.29 25.23
CA ALA A 523 -24.67 -29.40 26.38
C ALA A 523 -24.56 -28.09 27.18
N PHE A 524 -24.51 -26.94 26.49
CA PHE A 524 -24.49 -25.64 27.16
C PHE A 524 -25.83 -25.30 27.83
N ALA A 525 -26.96 -25.71 27.24
CA ALA A 525 -28.26 -25.55 27.88
C ALA A 525 -28.40 -26.45 29.12
N GLU A 526 -27.91 -27.69 29.06
CA GLU A 526 -27.84 -28.59 30.23
C GLU A 526 -26.95 -28.00 31.35
N ALA A 527 -25.92 -27.25 30.99
CA ALA A 527 -25.09 -26.50 31.93
C ALA A 527 -25.74 -25.21 32.47
N GLY A 528 -26.99 -24.91 32.10
CA GLY A 528 -27.75 -23.74 32.58
C GLY A 528 -27.31 -22.41 31.97
N LEU A 529 -26.67 -22.43 30.79
CA LEU A 529 -26.16 -21.21 30.16
C LEU A 529 -27.22 -20.48 29.34
N SER A 530 -27.09 -19.16 29.31
CA SER A 530 -27.91 -18.24 28.50
C SER A 530 -27.03 -17.42 27.53
N PRO A 531 -27.60 -16.90 26.43
CA PRO A 531 -26.83 -16.08 25.48
C PRO A 531 -26.10 -14.92 26.18
N GLY A 532 -24.84 -14.69 25.81
CA GLY A 532 -23.94 -13.71 26.42
C GLY A 532 -23.10 -14.24 27.57
N ASP A 533 -23.48 -15.38 28.16
CA ASP A 533 -22.71 -16.00 29.24
C ASP A 533 -21.29 -16.38 28.81
N ARG A 534 -20.39 -16.34 29.79
CA ARG A 534 -18.95 -16.53 29.62
C ARG A 534 -18.58 -17.98 29.92
N VAL A 535 -17.92 -18.63 28.97
CA VAL A 535 -17.44 -20.01 29.06
C VAL A 535 -15.93 -19.99 28.99
N ALA A 536 -15.26 -20.40 30.06
CA ALA A 536 -13.83 -20.64 30.05
C ALA A 536 -13.52 -21.96 29.33
N SER A 537 -12.35 -22.08 28.73
CA SER A 537 -11.87 -23.39 28.26
C SER A 537 -10.41 -23.59 28.59
N VAL A 538 -10.09 -24.77 29.13
CA VAL A 538 -8.71 -25.25 29.27
C VAL A 538 -8.63 -26.50 28.41
N LEU A 539 -8.00 -26.37 27.25
CA LEU A 539 -7.91 -27.43 26.24
C LEU A 539 -6.48 -27.52 25.71
N PRO A 540 -6.00 -28.72 25.33
CA PRO A 540 -4.79 -28.80 24.52
C PRO A 540 -4.99 -28.06 23.19
N ASN A 541 -3.90 -27.58 22.60
CA ASN A 541 -3.94 -27.06 21.24
C ASN A 541 -4.39 -28.18 20.29
N GLY A 542 -5.26 -27.88 19.33
CA GLY A 542 -5.77 -28.86 18.39
C GLY A 542 -7.12 -28.47 17.76
N PRO A 543 -7.61 -29.29 16.81
CA PRO A 543 -8.83 -29.00 16.07
C PRO A 543 -10.09 -28.96 16.96
N GLU A 544 -10.12 -29.64 18.10
CA GLU A 544 -11.25 -29.58 19.04
C GLU A 544 -11.38 -28.21 19.71
N ALA A 545 -10.25 -27.57 20.07
CA ALA A 545 -10.26 -26.21 20.60
C ALA A 545 -10.72 -25.20 19.53
N ALA A 546 -10.33 -25.42 18.26
CA ALA A 546 -10.79 -24.63 17.13
C ALA A 546 -12.31 -24.79 16.90
N GLY A 547 -12.81 -26.02 16.94
CA GLY A 547 -14.24 -26.32 16.83
C GLY A 547 -15.06 -25.72 17.97
N LEU A 548 -14.57 -25.81 19.21
CA LEU A 548 -15.21 -25.20 20.37
C LEU A 548 -15.32 -23.67 20.21
N PHE A 549 -14.26 -23.01 19.73
CA PHE A 549 -14.28 -21.56 19.49
C PHE A 549 -15.38 -21.15 18.50
N LEU A 550 -15.41 -21.76 17.31
CA LEU A 550 -16.43 -21.45 16.30
C LEU A 550 -17.84 -21.81 16.81
N GLY A 551 -17.97 -22.95 17.50
CA GLY A 551 -19.25 -23.46 17.99
C GLY A 551 -19.84 -22.64 19.13
N THR A 552 -19.01 -22.21 20.09
CA THR A 552 -19.43 -21.36 21.21
C THR A 552 -19.96 -20.01 20.71
N ALA A 553 -19.27 -19.41 19.75
CA ALA A 553 -19.76 -18.20 19.08
C ALA A 553 -21.13 -18.46 18.42
N LEU A 554 -21.32 -19.57 17.71
CA LEU A 554 -22.60 -19.94 17.11
C LEU A 554 -23.73 -20.29 18.09
N CYS A 555 -23.41 -20.45 19.37
CA CYS A 555 -24.38 -20.57 20.47
C CYS A 555 -24.76 -19.23 21.09
N GLY A 556 -24.15 -18.11 20.64
CA GLY A 556 -24.35 -16.79 21.21
C GLY A 556 -23.69 -16.61 22.58
N LEU A 557 -22.72 -17.47 22.91
CA LEU A 557 -21.93 -17.42 24.15
C LEU A 557 -20.58 -16.75 23.87
N CYS A 558 -19.88 -16.39 24.94
CA CYS A 558 -18.54 -15.84 24.86
C CYS A 558 -17.50 -16.83 25.39
N LEU A 559 -16.56 -17.22 24.52
CA LEU A 559 -15.45 -18.05 24.93
C LEU A 559 -14.34 -17.20 25.58
N GLY A 560 -13.78 -17.66 26.69
CA GLY A 560 -12.52 -17.18 27.25
C GLY A 560 -11.52 -18.32 27.34
N PRO A 561 -10.76 -18.60 26.27
CA PRO A 561 -9.80 -19.69 26.27
C PRO A 561 -8.57 -19.34 27.11
N LEU A 562 -8.17 -20.26 27.98
CA LEU A 562 -7.09 -20.07 28.96
C LEU A 562 -5.90 -20.97 28.64
N ASP A 563 -4.70 -20.49 28.96
CA ASP A 563 -3.47 -21.27 28.78
C ASP A 563 -3.47 -22.48 29.74
N PRO A 564 -3.32 -23.72 29.24
CA PRO A 564 -3.19 -24.91 30.08
C PRO A 564 -1.98 -24.90 31.03
N GLN A 565 -1.04 -23.98 30.85
CA GLN A 565 0.15 -23.82 31.69
C GLN A 565 -0.04 -22.87 32.87
N LEU A 566 -1.21 -22.22 33.01
CA LEU A 566 -1.47 -21.34 34.15
C LEU A 566 -1.34 -22.11 35.48
N THR A 567 -0.70 -21.46 36.45
CA THR A 567 -0.73 -21.95 37.83
C THR A 567 -2.16 -21.86 38.37
N LYS A 568 -2.44 -22.59 39.46
CA LYS A 568 -3.77 -22.55 40.08
C LYS A 568 -4.21 -21.12 40.42
N THR A 569 -3.33 -20.32 41.00
CA THR A 569 -3.63 -18.94 41.40
C THR A 569 -3.94 -18.06 40.19
N GLU A 570 -3.20 -18.22 39.09
CA GLU A 570 -3.44 -17.48 37.86
C GLU A 570 -4.73 -17.92 37.18
N LEU A 571 -5.05 -19.22 37.24
CA LEU A 571 -6.30 -19.77 36.73
C LEU A 571 -7.52 -19.29 37.53
N ASP A 572 -7.46 -19.35 38.86
CA ASP A 572 -8.51 -18.81 39.74
C ASP A 572 -8.76 -17.33 39.43
N PHE A 573 -7.69 -16.55 39.30
CA PHE A 573 -7.76 -15.14 38.90
C PHE A 573 -8.41 -14.97 37.54
N ALA A 574 -7.97 -15.72 36.51
CA ALA A 574 -8.49 -15.60 35.16
C ALA A 574 -9.99 -15.97 35.06
N LEU A 575 -10.43 -16.99 35.79
CA LEU A 575 -11.83 -17.42 35.82
C LEU A 575 -12.75 -16.38 36.49
N LEU A 576 -12.28 -15.79 37.59
CA LEU A 576 -12.98 -14.70 38.29
C LEU A 576 -13.03 -13.42 37.45
N ASP A 577 -11.93 -13.10 36.78
CA ASP A 577 -11.80 -11.90 35.96
C ASP A 577 -12.58 -11.99 34.63
N LEU A 578 -12.82 -13.20 34.13
CA LEU A 578 -13.65 -13.50 32.94
C LEU A 578 -15.17 -13.50 33.21
N PRO A 579 -15.60 -13.19 34.44
CA PRO A 579 -16.74 -13.83 35.13
C PRO A 579 -17.31 -15.10 34.45
N ALA A 580 -16.51 -16.17 34.39
CA ALA A 580 -16.95 -17.43 33.79
C ALA A 580 -18.14 -18.04 34.58
N LYS A 581 -19.13 -18.61 33.88
CA LYS A 581 -20.19 -19.45 34.48
C LYS A 581 -19.95 -20.94 34.28
N ALA A 582 -19.20 -21.29 33.25
CA ALA A 582 -18.84 -22.65 32.93
C ALA A 582 -17.37 -22.74 32.49
N ILE A 583 -16.81 -23.93 32.60
CA ILE A 583 -15.50 -24.29 32.07
C ILE A 583 -15.60 -25.56 31.23
N VAL A 584 -14.96 -25.54 30.06
CA VAL A 584 -14.79 -26.73 29.21
C VAL A 584 -13.40 -27.31 29.44
N LEU A 585 -13.35 -28.59 29.81
CA LEU A 585 -12.14 -29.36 30.05
C LEU A 585 -12.08 -30.53 29.07
N GLY A 586 -10.94 -30.74 28.42
CA GLY A 586 -10.82 -31.71 27.34
C GLY A 586 -9.88 -32.87 27.64
N ASP A 587 -10.10 -33.98 26.95
CA ASP A 587 -9.16 -35.09 26.87
C ASP A 587 -7.79 -34.61 26.35
N GLY A 588 -6.71 -35.25 26.81
CA GLY A 588 -5.34 -34.93 26.39
C GLY A 588 -4.63 -33.87 27.24
N LEU A 589 -5.31 -33.27 28.24
CA LEU A 589 -4.65 -32.54 29.30
C LEU A 589 -3.85 -33.48 30.22
N ALA A 590 -2.74 -32.98 30.74
CA ALA A 590 -2.02 -33.69 31.79
C ALA A 590 -2.93 -33.83 33.04
N PRO A 591 -2.92 -34.97 33.76
CA PRO A 591 -3.79 -35.20 34.92
C PRO A 591 -3.72 -34.10 35.99
N VAL A 592 -2.53 -33.53 36.19
CA VAL A 592 -2.31 -32.42 37.13
C VAL A 592 -3.05 -31.16 36.69
N VAL A 593 -2.95 -30.78 35.42
CA VAL A 593 -3.64 -29.60 34.86
C VAL A 593 -5.16 -29.77 34.96
N LEU A 594 -5.67 -30.95 34.59
CA LEU A 594 -7.09 -31.26 34.71
C LEU A 594 -7.57 -31.13 36.16
N SER A 595 -6.85 -31.72 37.11
CA SER A 595 -7.19 -31.65 38.54
C SER A 595 -7.17 -30.22 39.08
N LEU A 596 -6.19 -29.41 38.70
CA LEU A 596 -6.10 -28.00 39.08
C LEU A 596 -7.28 -27.20 38.54
N ALA A 597 -7.66 -27.42 37.28
CA ALA A 597 -8.80 -26.74 36.67
C ALA A 597 -10.13 -27.15 37.30
N GLU A 598 -10.33 -28.43 37.59
CA GLU A 598 -11.51 -28.93 38.30
C GLU A 598 -11.63 -28.36 39.71
N MET A 599 -10.53 -28.31 40.47
CA MET A 599 -10.53 -27.72 41.81
C MET A 599 -10.91 -26.24 41.77
N SER A 600 -10.35 -25.50 40.80
CA SER A 600 -10.62 -24.06 40.62
C SER A 600 -12.09 -23.83 40.23
N ALA A 601 -12.62 -24.63 39.29
CA ALA A 601 -14.01 -24.56 38.85
C ALA A 601 -15.00 -24.89 39.98
N ARG A 602 -14.75 -25.95 40.76
CA ARG A 602 -15.60 -26.32 41.91
C ARG A 602 -15.56 -25.28 43.02
N ALA A 603 -14.39 -24.71 43.29
CA ALA A 603 -14.24 -23.65 44.29
C ALA A 603 -15.03 -22.38 43.93
N LEU A 604 -15.17 -22.11 42.63
CA LEU A 604 -15.91 -20.97 42.08
C LEU A 604 -17.38 -21.28 41.71
N GLY A 605 -17.82 -22.54 41.86
CA GLY A 605 -19.19 -22.96 41.55
C GLY A 605 -19.52 -22.99 40.04
N LEU A 606 -18.53 -23.19 39.18
CA LEU A 606 -18.70 -23.20 37.72
C LEU A 606 -19.25 -24.54 37.23
N ALA A 607 -20.09 -24.50 36.19
CA ALA A 607 -20.48 -25.70 35.44
C ALA A 607 -19.26 -26.32 34.75
N ILE A 608 -19.03 -27.63 34.92
CA ILE A 608 -17.91 -28.33 34.29
C ILE A 608 -18.44 -29.15 33.12
N LEU A 609 -18.03 -28.79 31.91
CA LEU A 609 -18.30 -29.53 30.69
C LEU A 609 -17.04 -30.31 30.30
N ARG A 610 -17.19 -31.60 30.03
CA ARG A 610 -16.10 -32.47 29.60
C ARG A 610 -16.19 -32.71 28.11
N LEU A 611 -15.16 -32.29 27.38
CA LEU A 611 -15.00 -32.51 25.95
C LEU A 611 -14.22 -33.80 25.72
N ARG A 612 -14.85 -34.75 25.02
CA ARG A 612 -14.17 -35.96 24.52
C ARG A 612 -14.01 -35.89 23.01
N ARG A 613 -12.77 -36.06 22.56
CA ARG A 613 -12.44 -36.02 21.12
C ARG A 613 -13.00 -37.25 20.40
N ASP A 614 -13.48 -37.06 19.17
CA ASP A 614 -13.82 -38.20 18.32
C ASP A 614 -12.54 -38.91 17.84
N PRO A 615 -12.49 -40.26 17.90
CA PRO A 615 -11.30 -41.01 17.49
C PRO A 615 -11.09 -41.05 15.97
N ILE A 616 -12.08 -40.69 15.15
CA ILE A 616 -12.05 -40.82 13.68
C ILE A 616 -11.88 -39.46 13.01
N THR A 617 -12.60 -38.43 13.46
CA THR A 617 -12.70 -37.12 12.82
C THR A 617 -12.06 -36.03 13.69
N ALA A 618 -11.13 -35.28 13.10
CA ALA A 618 -10.41 -34.19 13.76
C ALA A 618 -11.33 -32.99 14.02
N GLY A 619 -11.44 -32.55 15.27
CA GLY A 619 -12.29 -31.41 15.65
C GLY A 619 -13.75 -31.75 15.91
N ASP A 620 -14.17 -32.99 15.63
CA ASP A 620 -15.43 -33.52 16.15
C ASP A 620 -15.26 -33.97 17.59
N CYS A 621 -16.30 -33.78 18.41
CA CYS A 621 -16.25 -34.09 19.82
C CYS A 621 -17.64 -34.29 20.42
N SER A 622 -17.67 -34.97 21.57
CA SER A 622 -18.86 -35.12 22.40
C SER A 622 -18.67 -34.43 23.74
N PHE A 623 -19.78 -34.04 24.36
CA PHE A 623 -19.80 -33.30 25.61
C PHE A 623 -20.60 -34.04 26.67
N SER A 624 -20.15 -33.98 27.91
CA SER A 624 -20.94 -34.34 29.09
C SER A 624 -20.83 -33.26 30.15
N VAL A 625 -21.95 -32.92 30.78
CA VAL A 625 -21.99 -31.97 31.90
C VAL A 625 -21.88 -32.73 33.22
N ASP A 626 -21.02 -32.29 34.13
CA ASP A 626 -20.97 -32.84 35.50
C ASP A 626 -22.33 -32.60 36.21
N PRO A 627 -22.82 -33.52 37.05
CA PRO A 627 -24.13 -33.37 37.70
C PRO A 627 -24.15 -32.22 38.71
N GLY A 628 -25.33 -31.63 38.94
CA GLY A 628 -25.56 -30.62 39.98
C GLY A 628 -25.83 -29.20 39.47
N PHE A 629 -26.02 -29.01 38.17
CA PHE A 629 -26.41 -27.74 37.57
C PHE A 629 -27.87 -27.80 37.09
N ASP A 630 -28.59 -26.69 37.24
CA ASP A 630 -30.01 -26.61 36.90
C ASP A 630 -30.19 -26.09 35.47
N ALA A 631 -30.76 -26.92 34.60
CA ALA A 631 -31.06 -26.57 33.21
C ALA A 631 -32.35 -25.74 33.06
N SER A 632 -33.11 -25.52 34.14
CA SER A 632 -34.43 -24.89 34.09
C SER A 632 -34.43 -23.42 33.63
N ASP A 633 -33.30 -22.72 33.80
CA ASP A 633 -33.10 -21.31 33.42
C ASP A 633 -32.33 -21.12 32.09
N ALA A 634 -32.13 -22.19 31.30
CA ALA A 634 -31.40 -22.09 30.04
C ALA A 634 -32.21 -21.35 28.95
N GLY A 635 -31.63 -20.28 28.40
CA GLY A 635 -32.20 -19.55 27.27
C GLY A 635 -32.01 -20.24 25.91
N VAL A 636 -32.61 -19.67 24.85
CA VAL A 636 -32.39 -20.16 23.47
C VAL A 636 -30.99 -19.76 23.00
N LEU A 637 -30.06 -20.71 23.00
CA LEU A 637 -28.64 -20.51 22.68
C LEU A 637 -28.38 -20.27 21.20
N ILE A 638 -28.60 -19.02 20.79
CA ILE A 638 -28.23 -18.46 19.50
C ILE A 638 -27.69 -17.04 19.70
N PRO A 639 -26.84 -16.53 18.79
CA PRO A 639 -26.43 -15.12 18.81
C PRO A 639 -27.64 -14.20 18.76
N GLN A 640 -27.77 -13.31 19.74
CA GLN A 640 -28.89 -12.36 19.85
C GLN A 640 -28.60 -11.04 19.12
N SER A 641 -27.32 -10.65 19.06
CA SER A 641 -26.87 -9.43 18.39
C SER A 641 -25.43 -9.61 17.90
N CYS A 642 -25.08 -8.92 16.81
CA CYS A 642 -23.69 -8.83 16.33
C CYS A 642 -22.78 -8.06 17.30
N ASP A 643 -23.37 -7.29 18.20
CA ASP A 643 -22.66 -6.48 19.19
C ASP A 643 -22.33 -7.26 20.46
N ASN A 644 -22.94 -8.43 20.65
CA ASN A 644 -22.63 -9.29 21.78
C ASN A 644 -21.17 -9.75 21.69
N ILE A 645 -20.52 -9.77 22.85
CA ILE A 645 -19.16 -10.29 23.00
C ILE A 645 -19.20 -11.81 22.83
N CYS A 646 -18.31 -12.34 22.00
CA CYS A 646 -18.21 -13.76 21.67
C CYS A 646 -16.83 -14.35 21.95
N LEU A 647 -15.83 -13.51 22.18
CA LEU A 647 -14.50 -13.89 22.60
C LEU A 647 -13.96 -12.85 23.58
N ALA A 648 -13.40 -13.32 24.69
CA ALA A 648 -12.73 -12.48 25.67
C ALA A 648 -11.31 -13.02 25.91
N LEU A 649 -10.31 -12.14 25.82
CA LEU A 649 -8.90 -12.54 25.91
C LEU A 649 -8.13 -11.64 26.87
N HIS A 650 -7.37 -12.26 27.78
CA HIS A 650 -6.41 -11.55 28.62
C HIS A 650 -5.17 -11.16 27.80
N THR A 651 -4.75 -9.90 27.91
CA THR A 651 -3.48 -9.43 27.34
C THR A 651 -2.34 -9.60 28.33
N SER A 652 -1.13 -9.91 27.83
CA SER A 652 0.09 -10.02 28.62
C SER A 652 0.67 -8.67 29.07
N GLY A 653 -0.19 -7.68 29.32
CA GLY A 653 0.15 -6.26 29.52
C GLY A 653 1.39 -6.05 30.39
N THR A 654 2.23 -5.08 30.02
CA THR A 654 3.43 -4.65 30.75
C THR A 654 3.13 -3.99 32.11
N THR A 655 1.85 -3.94 32.49
CA THR A 655 1.30 -3.50 33.77
C THR A 655 1.22 -4.67 34.75
N ARG A 656 1.25 -4.43 36.07
CA ARG A 656 1.21 -5.49 37.11
C ARG A 656 -0.05 -6.40 37.06
N ARG A 657 -1.09 -6.06 36.28
CA ARG A 657 -2.29 -6.88 36.05
C ARG A 657 -2.68 -6.94 34.56
N PRO A 658 -3.08 -8.12 34.03
CA PRO A 658 -3.61 -8.29 32.67
C PRO A 658 -4.88 -7.47 32.43
N LYS A 659 -5.13 -7.05 31.18
CA LYS A 659 -6.40 -6.45 30.75
C LYS A 659 -7.25 -7.49 30.01
N LEU A 660 -8.58 -7.46 30.17
CA LEU A 660 -9.50 -8.34 29.45
C LEU A 660 -10.08 -7.61 28.24
N VAL A 661 -9.76 -8.09 27.03
CA VAL A 661 -10.24 -7.52 25.77
C VAL A 661 -11.54 -8.22 25.40
N ALA A 662 -12.61 -7.44 25.25
CA ALA A 662 -13.91 -7.94 24.82
C ALA A 662 -14.06 -7.80 23.30
N LEU A 663 -14.27 -8.91 22.60
CA LEU A 663 -14.39 -8.96 21.14
C LEU A 663 -15.82 -9.40 20.75
N SER A 664 -16.53 -8.51 20.06
CA SER A 664 -17.88 -8.79 19.56
C SER A 664 -17.87 -9.66 18.32
N HIS A 665 -19.03 -10.25 17.99
CA HIS A 665 -19.20 -10.97 16.72
C HIS A 665 -18.87 -10.09 15.52
N ALA A 666 -19.36 -8.84 15.51
CA ALA A 666 -19.12 -7.87 14.44
C ALA A 666 -17.63 -7.58 14.28
N ASN A 667 -16.92 -7.37 15.40
CA ASN A 667 -15.49 -7.10 15.41
C ASN A 667 -14.70 -8.26 14.79
N LEU A 668 -14.94 -9.49 15.26
CA LEU A 668 -14.17 -10.65 14.78
C LEU A 668 -14.44 -10.95 13.30
N LEU A 669 -15.70 -10.89 12.87
CA LEU A 669 -16.06 -11.15 11.47
C LEU A 669 -15.49 -10.08 10.54
N SER A 670 -15.59 -8.79 10.91
CA SER A 670 -15.02 -7.70 10.14
C SER A 670 -13.50 -7.89 9.97
N GLY A 671 -12.80 -8.17 11.07
CA GLY A 671 -11.36 -8.47 11.03
C GLY A 671 -11.01 -9.66 10.16
N ALA A 672 -11.77 -10.76 10.27
CA ALA A 672 -11.56 -11.96 9.48
C ALA A 672 -11.75 -11.73 7.97
N LEU A 673 -12.80 -10.98 7.59
CA LEU A 673 -13.06 -10.60 6.20
C LEU A 673 -11.93 -9.72 5.64
N CYS A 674 -11.47 -8.74 6.41
CA CYS A 674 -10.35 -7.88 6.04
C CYS A 674 -9.07 -8.71 5.76
N ILE A 675 -8.74 -9.68 6.63
CA ILE A 675 -7.58 -10.55 6.45
C ILE A 675 -7.76 -11.47 5.25
N ALA A 676 -8.92 -12.14 5.13
CA ALA A 676 -9.20 -13.02 4.00
C ALA A 676 -9.08 -12.29 2.67
N SER A 677 -9.58 -11.05 2.58
CA SER A 677 -9.43 -10.18 1.41
C SER A 677 -7.97 -9.79 1.16
N THR A 678 -7.29 -9.27 2.18
CA THR A 678 -5.92 -8.76 2.05
C THR A 678 -4.94 -9.87 1.65
N LEU A 679 -5.09 -11.06 2.22
CA LEU A 679 -4.23 -12.22 1.96
C LEU A 679 -4.73 -13.11 0.82
N GLN A 680 -5.89 -12.77 0.24
CA GLN A 680 -6.59 -13.53 -0.79
C GLN A 680 -6.78 -15.00 -0.38
N ILE A 681 -7.26 -15.23 0.84
CA ILE A 681 -7.56 -16.58 1.34
C ILE A 681 -8.92 -17.01 0.80
N GLY A 682 -8.96 -18.17 0.14
CA GLY A 682 -10.17 -18.73 -0.47
C GLY A 682 -10.25 -20.26 -0.32
N ALA A 683 -11.29 -20.87 -0.89
CA ALA A 683 -11.61 -22.28 -0.67
C ALA A 683 -10.54 -23.29 -1.12
N ASP A 684 -9.61 -22.88 -1.99
CA ASP A 684 -8.49 -23.72 -2.45
C ASP A 684 -7.30 -23.68 -1.48
N ASP A 685 -7.37 -22.87 -0.43
CA ASP A 685 -6.30 -22.77 0.57
C ASP A 685 -6.41 -23.82 1.66
N VAL A 686 -5.24 -24.21 2.14
CA VAL A 686 -5.08 -25.02 3.34
C VAL A 686 -4.10 -24.33 4.26
N VAL A 687 -4.61 -23.88 5.41
CA VAL A 687 -3.87 -23.11 6.41
C VAL A 687 -3.38 -24.04 7.52
N MET A 688 -2.07 -24.08 7.76
CA MET A 688 -1.52 -24.78 8.92
C MET A 688 -1.48 -23.85 10.15
N ASN A 689 -2.17 -24.25 11.21
CA ASN A 689 -2.13 -23.58 12.50
C ASN A 689 -1.09 -24.24 13.42
N SER A 690 0.03 -23.55 13.65
CA SER A 690 1.08 -23.92 14.59
C SER A 690 1.07 -23.07 15.87
N LEU A 691 0.06 -22.23 16.06
CA LEU A 691 -0.02 -21.25 17.14
C LEU A 691 -1.04 -21.67 18.21
N PRO A 692 -0.90 -21.15 19.45
CA PRO A 692 -1.82 -21.48 20.52
C PRO A 692 -3.24 -20.97 20.28
N LEU A 693 -4.24 -21.82 20.54
CA LEU A 693 -5.68 -21.55 20.45
C LEU A 693 -6.27 -20.92 21.72
N PHE A 694 -5.42 -20.28 22.53
CA PHE A 694 -5.81 -19.32 23.57
C PHE A 694 -5.28 -17.91 23.26
N HIS A 695 -4.75 -17.71 22.05
CA HIS A 695 -4.31 -16.42 21.55
C HIS A 695 -5.07 -16.05 20.28
N ILE A 696 -5.34 -14.76 20.13
CA ILE A 696 -6.10 -14.22 19.00
C ILE A 696 -5.52 -14.63 17.64
N HIS A 697 -4.19 -14.73 17.51
CA HIS A 697 -3.52 -15.12 16.27
C HIS A 697 -3.90 -16.55 15.86
N GLY A 698 -3.86 -17.52 16.77
CA GLY A 698 -4.28 -18.89 16.49
C GLY A 698 -5.79 -18.99 16.21
N LEU A 699 -6.61 -18.32 17.03
CA LEU A 699 -8.07 -18.38 16.94
C LEU A 699 -8.65 -17.65 15.72
N ALA A 700 -8.34 -16.37 15.55
CA ALA A 700 -8.96 -15.60 14.49
C ALA A 700 -8.22 -15.74 13.15
N VAL A 701 -6.88 -15.71 13.10
CA VAL A 701 -6.17 -15.81 11.80
C VAL A 701 -6.12 -17.25 11.29
N ASN A 702 -5.79 -18.21 12.14
CA ASN A 702 -5.54 -19.56 11.66
C ASN A 702 -6.79 -20.46 11.70
N VAL A 703 -7.89 -20.03 12.32
CA VAL A 703 -9.15 -20.79 12.35
C VAL A 703 -10.32 -19.98 11.75
N LEU A 704 -10.62 -18.78 12.24
CA LEU A 704 -11.78 -18.02 11.74
C LEU A 704 -11.61 -17.55 10.28
N VAL A 705 -10.47 -16.96 9.93
CA VAL A 705 -10.20 -16.48 8.57
C VAL A 705 -10.31 -17.59 7.52
N PRO A 706 -9.66 -18.76 7.65
CA PRO A 706 -9.86 -19.84 6.69
C PRO A 706 -11.32 -20.31 6.65
N ALA A 707 -12.00 -20.42 7.79
CA ALA A 707 -13.42 -20.76 7.81
C ALA A 707 -14.27 -19.76 7.01
N ILE A 708 -14.00 -18.46 7.14
CA ILE A 708 -14.70 -17.39 6.39
C ILE A 708 -14.38 -17.43 4.89
N GLY A 709 -13.14 -17.77 4.53
CA GLY A 709 -12.70 -17.95 3.14
C GLY A 709 -13.15 -19.27 2.51
N GLY A 710 -13.79 -20.17 3.25
CA GLY A 710 -14.14 -21.53 2.79
C GLY A 710 -12.95 -22.50 2.74
N ALA A 711 -11.82 -22.14 3.34
CA ALA A 711 -10.57 -22.88 3.36
C ALA A 711 -10.50 -23.88 4.53
N LEU A 712 -9.59 -24.84 4.44
CA LEU A 712 -9.30 -25.81 5.50
C LEU A 712 -8.25 -25.27 6.48
N SER A 713 -8.50 -25.40 7.78
CA SER A 713 -7.49 -25.18 8.84
C SER A 713 -6.98 -26.50 9.42
N ILE A 714 -5.67 -26.75 9.33
CA ILE A 714 -5.01 -27.92 9.93
C ILE A 714 -4.35 -27.48 11.23
N CYS A 715 -4.88 -27.92 12.36
CA CYS A 715 -4.39 -27.57 13.68
C CYS A 715 -3.36 -28.58 14.19
N LEU A 716 -2.14 -28.11 14.48
CA LEU A 716 -1.14 -28.91 15.17
C LEU A 716 -1.51 -29.05 16.65
N SER A 717 -1.39 -30.27 17.17
CA SER A 717 -1.72 -30.56 18.56
C SER A 717 -0.53 -30.41 19.51
N GLY A 718 -0.82 -30.01 20.75
CA GLY A 718 0.19 -29.87 21.81
C GLY A 718 1.03 -28.61 21.71
N THR A 719 2.21 -28.62 22.36
CA THR A 719 3.19 -27.54 22.26
C THR A 719 3.84 -27.53 20.89
N PHE A 720 4.24 -26.35 20.41
CA PHE A 720 4.90 -26.22 19.11
C PHE A 720 6.18 -27.07 19.03
N ASP A 721 6.27 -27.91 17.99
CA ASP A 721 7.45 -28.69 17.61
C ASP A 721 7.78 -28.40 16.13
N ALA A 722 8.95 -27.79 15.90
CA ALA A 722 9.40 -27.45 14.56
C ALA A 722 9.56 -28.67 13.65
N SER A 723 10.07 -29.79 14.18
CA SER A 723 10.23 -31.03 13.42
C SER A 723 8.88 -31.62 13.04
N ALA A 724 7.88 -31.55 13.93
CA ALA A 724 6.52 -31.97 13.62
C ALA A 724 5.87 -31.08 12.55
N ALA A 725 6.04 -29.75 12.65
CA ALA A 725 5.54 -28.80 11.65
C ALA A 725 6.16 -29.06 10.26
N ILE A 726 7.48 -29.24 10.17
CA ILE A 726 8.18 -29.56 8.92
C ILE A 726 7.69 -30.90 8.36
N ARG A 727 7.59 -31.95 9.19
CA ARG A 727 7.04 -33.25 8.74
C ARG A 727 5.64 -33.10 8.17
N ARG A 728 4.79 -32.27 8.79
CA ARG A 728 3.42 -32.01 8.33
C ARG A 728 3.41 -31.26 7.00
N LEU A 729 4.19 -30.17 6.87
CA LEU A 729 4.34 -29.44 5.60
C LEU A 729 4.80 -30.35 4.45
N LYS A 730 5.63 -31.37 4.74
CA LYS A 730 6.07 -32.35 3.74
C LYS A 730 5.02 -33.42 3.43
N ALA A 731 4.29 -33.87 4.45
CA ALA A 731 3.28 -34.92 4.31
C ALA A 731 2.00 -34.41 3.63
N GLU A 732 1.72 -33.11 3.72
CA GLU A 732 0.55 -32.47 3.17
C GLU A 732 0.94 -31.38 2.16
N PRO A 733 1.26 -31.77 0.92
CA PRO A 733 1.67 -30.84 -0.13
C PRO A 733 0.53 -29.93 -0.61
N GLN A 734 -0.64 -29.97 0.00
CA GLN A 734 -1.72 -29.01 -0.20
C GLN A 734 -1.65 -27.79 0.72
N ILE A 735 -0.83 -27.81 1.79
CA ILE A 735 -0.69 -26.67 2.70
C ILE A 735 -0.14 -25.48 1.92
N SER A 736 -0.99 -24.46 1.74
CA SER A 736 -0.69 -23.27 0.94
C SER A 736 -0.20 -22.10 1.80
N LEU A 737 -0.53 -22.10 3.09
CA LEU A 737 -0.24 -21.00 4.00
C LEU A 737 0.10 -21.49 5.41
N TYR A 738 1.09 -20.87 6.04
CA TYR A 738 1.19 -20.86 7.50
C TYR A 738 1.46 -19.45 8.02
N SER A 739 0.85 -19.10 9.15
CA SER A 739 1.13 -17.85 9.85
C SER A 739 1.71 -18.11 11.23
N ALA A 740 2.80 -17.41 11.55
CA ALA A 740 3.59 -17.64 12.74
C ALA A 740 4.20 -16.34 13.30
N VAL A 741 4.93 -16.50 14.41
CA VAL A 741 5.73 -15.45 15.05
C VAL A 741 7.22 -15.67 14.74
N PRO A 742 8.11 -14.67 14.92
CA PRO A 742 9.53 -14.78 14.58
C PRO A 742 10.24 -15.97 15.24
N THR A 743 9.92 -16.29 16.51
CA THR A 743 10.52 -17.43 17.22
C THR A 743 10.17 -18.78 16.58
N VAL A 744 8.94 -18.92 16.07
CA VAL A 744 8.50 -20.10 15.33
C VAL A 744 9.18 -20.17 13.96
N HIS A 745 9.28 -19.05 13.24
CA HIS A 745 10.02 -18.99 11.98
C HIS A 745 11.48 -19.40 12.14
N HIS A 746 12.14 -18.89 13.17
CA HIS A 746 13.52 -19.27 13.51
C HIS A 746 13.62 -20.76 13.82
N ALA A 747 12.74 -21.29 14.67
CA ALA A 747 12.74 -22.71 15.02
C ALA A 747 12.54 -23.62 13.80
N ILE A 748 11.64 -23.25 12.86
CA ILE A 748 11.49 -23.95 11.58
C ILE A 748 12.81 -23.88 10.80
N LEU A 749 13.33 -22.67 10.56
CA LEU A 749 14.56 -22.45 9.80
C LEU A 749 15.75 -23.27 10.32
N THR A 750 15.95 -23.32 11.64
CA THR A 750 17.04 -24.09 12.27
C THR A 750 16.90 -25.61 12.09
N ASN A 751 15.67 -26.11 11.94
CA ASN A 751 15.39 -27.55 11.80
C ASN A 751 15.25 -28.02 10.34
N LEU A 752 15.29 -27.12 9.36
CA LEU A 752 15.22 -27.45 7.94
C LEU A 752 16.49 -28.17 7.46
N ARG A 753 16.30 -29.28 6.75
CA ARG A 753 17.37 -29.95 6.01
C ARG A 753 17.59 -29.28 4.66
N TYR A 754 18.73 -29.55 4.03
CA TYR A 754 19.09 -28.94 2.74
C TYR A 754 18.15 -29.39 1.61
N GLU A 755 17.69 -30.64 1.67
CA GLU A 755 16.79 -31.28 0.72
C GLU A 755 15.30 -30.98 0.92
N ASP A 756 14.92 -30.27 1.97
CA ASP A 756 13.52 -29.94 2.24
C ASP A 756 13.02 -28.86 1.26
N SER A 757 11.83 -29.07 0.67
CA SER A 757 11.18 -28.13 -0.25
C SER A 757 9.67 -28.14 -0.07
N PHE A 758 9.03 -26.98 -0.31
CA PHE A 758 7.61 -26.75 -0.03
C PHE A 758 6.90 -26.01 -1.18
N PRO A 759 6.85 -26.59 -2.39
CA PRO A 759 6.40 -25.89 -3.60
C PRO A 759 4.93 -25.43 -3.58
N ALA A 760 4.12 -25.96 -2.67
CA ALA A 760 2.71 -25.56 -2.52
C ALA A 760 2.50 -24.34 -1.62
N LEU A 761 3.49 -23.96 -0.82
CA LEU A 761 3.40 -22.75 -0.01
C LEU A 761 3.38 -21.53 -0.92
N ARG A 762 2.23 -20.87 -0.98
CA ARG A 762 2.07 -19.59 -1.70
C ARG A 762 2.33 -18.40 -0.80
N LEU A 763 2.18 -18.56 0.52
CA LEU A 763 2.28 -17.46 1.47
C LEU A 763 2.80 -17.90 2.84
N ILE A 764 3.79 -17.17 3.36
CA ILE A 764 4.20 -17.23 4.76
C ILE A 764 3.88 -15.89 5.42
N ARG A 765 3.22 -15.88 6.58
CA ARG A 765 2.83 -14.64 7.26
C ARG A 765 3.43 -14.53 8.66
N ASN A 766 4.19 -13.46 8.91
CA ASN A 766 4.61 -13.07 10.25
C ASN A 766 3.62 -12.10 10.89
N CYS A 767 3.29 -12.29 12.16
CA CYS A 767 2.48 -11.34 12.95
C CYS A 767 2.85 -11.44 14.44
N SER A 768 2.28 -10.55 15.26
CA SER A 768 2.35 -10.55 16.72
C SER A 768 3.70 -10.17 17.34
N ALA A 769 4.76 -10.08 16.53
CA ALA A 769 6.05 -9.48 16.88
C ALA A 769 6.80 -8.98 15.63
N HIS A 770 7.74 -8.06 15.85
CA HIS A 770 8.63 -7.54 14.80
C HIS A 770 9.49 -8.67 14.21
N LEU A 771 9.56 -8.71 12.87
CA LEU A 771 10.34 -9.70 12.13
C LEU A 771 11.68 -9.07 11.70
N PRO A 772 12.82 -9.54 12.23
CA PRO A 772 14.12 -9.08 11.78
C PRO A 772 14.33 -9.38 10.29
N ALA A 773 14.86 -8.42 9.53
CA ALA A 773 15.05 -8.53 8.08
C ALA A 773 15.88 -9.77 7.69
N MET A 774 16.95 -10.07 8.43
CA MET A 774 17.79 -11.26 8.21
C MET A 774 17.02 -12.57 8.36
N LEU A 775 16.13 -12.65 9.37
CA LEU A 775 15.28 -13.82 9.56
C LEU A 775 14.25 -13.94 8.43
N ALA A 776 13.64 -12.83 8.01
CA ALA A 776 12.69 -12.78 6.90
C ALA A 776 13.32 -13.30 5.61
N SER A 777 14.50 -12.79 5.24
CA SER A 777 15.22 -13.21 4.03
C SER A 777 15.63 -14.68 4.11
N SER A 778 16.16 -15.13 5.24
CA SER A 778 16.61 -16.53 5.41
C SER A 778 15.46 -17.52 5.33
N VAL A 779 14.31 -17.22 5.94
CA VAL A 779 13.10 -18.05 5.85
C VAL A 779 12.56 -18.03 4.42
N SER A 780 12.51 -16.86 3.78
CA SER A 780 12.00 -16.75 2.41
C SER A 780 12.82 -17.57 1.41
N GLU A 781 14.15 -17.49 1.52
CA GLU A 781 15.07 -18.26 0.68
C GLU A 781 14.95 -19.76 0.93
N ARG A 782 14.96 -20.21 2.20
CA ARG A 782 14.94 -21.65 2.53
C ARG A 782 13.59 -22.31 2.32
N MET A 783 12.49 -21.57 2.45
CA MET A 783 11.15 -22.09 2.22
C MET A 783 10.70 -21.96 0.77
N GLY A 784 11.36 -21.10 -0.03
CA GLY A 784 10.99 -20.82 -1.42
C GLY A 784 9.76 -19.91 -1.58
N THR A 785 9.34 -19.22 -0.51
CA THR A 785 8.11 -18.42 -0.42
C THR A 785 8.35 -17.20 0.45
N GLU A 786 7.91 -16.02 0.01
CA GLU A 786 8.10 -14.77 0.75
C GLU A 786 7.37 -14.78 2.12
N VAL A 787 8.04 -14.24 3.13
CA VAL A 787 7.45 -13.95 4.46
C VAL A 787 6.90 -12.53 4.49
N LEU A 788 5.57 -12.40 4.54
CA LEU A 788 4.91 -11.10 4.68
C LEU A 788 4.80 -10.68 6.15
N PRO A 789 5.37 -9.52 6.54
CA PRO A 789 5.17 -8.96 7.87
C PRO A 789 3.78 -8.33 7.98
N THR A 790 3.06 -8.60 9.05
CA THR A 790 1.75 -8.00 9.31
C THR A 790 1.65 -7.51 10.75
N TYR A 791 0.91 -6.43 10.96
CA TYR A 791 0.74 -5.81 12.26
C TYR A 791 -0.70 -5.93 12.74
N ALA A 792 -0.85 -6.39 13.97
CA ALA A 792 -2.11 -6.58 14.66
C ALA A 792 -1.88 -6.69 16.17
N MET A 793 -2.94 -6.53 16.94
CA MET A 793 -2.99 -6.78 18.37
C MET A 793 -4.31 -7.46 18.75
N THR A 794 -4.48 -7.86 20.01
CA THR A 794 -5.73 -8.48 20.47
C THR A 794 -6.91 -7.53 20.30
N GLU A 795 -6.67 -6.24 20.52
CA GLU A 795 -7.65 -5.17 20.46
C GLU A 795 -8.02 -4.72 19.03
N SER A 796 -7.20 -5.06 18.03
CA SER A 796 -7.47 -4.75 16.62
C SER A 796 -6.70 -5.72 15.73
N MET A 797 -7.45 -6.57 15.01
CA MET A 797 -6.85 -7.53 14.09
C MET A 797 -7.65 -7.61 12.80
N PRO A 798 -7.05 -7.26 11.64
CA PRO A 798 -5.67 -6.78 11.45
C PRO A 798 -5.54 -5.27 11.75
N ILE A 799 -4.32 -4.74 11.70
CA ILE A 799 -4.06 -3.29 11.63
C ILE A 799 -3.45 -2.93 10.28
N ALA A 800 -2.28 -3.50 9.95
CA ALA A 800 -1.59 -3.24 8.69
C ALA A 800 -1.00 -4.52 8.07
N SER A 801 -0.96 -4.59 6.74
CA SER A 801 -0.42 -5.74 6.00
C SER A 801 0.00 -5.34 4.58
N PRO A 802 1.09 -5.91 4.03
CA PRO A 802 1.34 -5.96 2.60
C PRO A 802 0.37 -6.90 1.89
N THR A 803 0.17 -6.72 0.59
CA THR A 803 -0.65 -7.60 -0.26
C THR A 803 0.20 -8.69 -0.94
N PRO A 804 -0.17 -10.00 -0.88
CA PRO A 804 0.67 -11.14 -1.30
C PRO A 804 1.09 -11.25 -2.78
N HIS A 805 0.64 -10.36 -3.66
CA HIS A 805 0.94 -10.43 -5.10
C HIS A 805 1.09 -9.05 -5.75
N GLY A 806 1.57 -8.03 -5.02
CA GLY A 806 1.65 -6.67 -5.57
C GLY A 806 0.31 -6.18 -6.15
N GLY A 807 -0.80 -6.74 -5.66
CA GLY A 807 -2.14 -6.39 -6.11
C GLY A 807 -2.41 -4.97 -5.66
N CYS A 808 -2.33 -4.03 -6.61
CA CYS A 808 -2.49 -2.57 -6.48
C CYS A 808 -1.20 -1.75 -6.25
N HIS A 809 -0.02 -2.37 -6.20
CA HIS A 809 1.26 -1.68 -6.15
C HIS A 809 2.25 -2.35 -7.12
N GLY A 810 2.56 -1.67 -8.22
CA GLY A 810 3.45 -2.15 -9.29
C GLY A 810 4.92 -2.19 -8.89
N VAL A 811 5.24 -2.91 -7.82
CA VAL A 811 6.60 -3.37 -7.55
C VAL A 811 6.87 -4.53 -8.51
N GLU A 812 7.75 -4.31 -9.48
CA GLU A 812 8.30 -5.41 -10.28
C GLU A 812 8.90 -6.47 -9.34
N LYS A 813 8.81 -7.73 -9.76
CA LYS A 813 9.59 -8.86 -9.21
C LYS A 813 11.09 -8.64 -9.47
N GLU A 814 11.69 -7.57 -8.96
CA GLU A 814 13.12 -7.56 -8.68
C GLU A 814 13.34 -8.53 -7.51
N ARG A 815 14.32 -9.41 -7.64
CA ARG A 815 14.75 -10.28 -6.54
C ARG A 815 15.00 -9.40 -5.32
N HIS A 816 14.12 -9.57 -4.31
CA HIS A 816 14.16 -9.07 -2.95
C HIS A 816 15.42 -8.28 -2.61
N LYS A 817 15.33 -6.94 -2.65
CA LYS A 817 16.23 -6.10 -1.86
C LYS A 817 15.89 -6.32 -0.37
N PRO A 818 16.88 -6.50 0.51
CA PRO A 818 16.68 -6.71 1.95
C PRO A 818 15.84 -5.63 2.67
N SER A 819 15.68 -4.46 2.05
CA SER A 819 15.03 -3.27 2.61
C SER A 819 13.49 -3.27 2.58
N THR A 820 12.83 -4.28 2.02
CA THR A 820 11.35 -4.38 1.98
C THR A 820 10.75 -5.02 3.24
N HIS A 821 11.56 -5.74 4.03
CA HIS A 821 11.09 -6.46 5.22
C HIS A 821 10.76 -5.56 6.42
N SER A 822 11.11 -4.27 6.38
CA SER A 822 10.85 -3.31 7.46
C SER A 822 9.49 -2.61 7.37
N SER A 823 8.81 -2.66 6.21
CA SER A 823 7.46 -2.12 6.06
C SER A 823 6.40 -3.15 6.42
N LEU A 824 5.40 -2.73 7.19
CA LEU A 824 4.20 -3.50 7.51
C LEU A 824 3.08 -3.35 6.47
N GLY A 825 3.33 -2.62 5.37
CA GLY A 825 2.30 -2.26 4.41
C GLY A 825 1.33 -1.20 4.95
N PHE A 826 0.19 -1.07 4.29
CA PHE A 826 -0.83 -0.07 4.61
C PHE A 826 -1.90 -0.62 5.55
N ALA A 827 -2.83 0.25 5.94
CA ALA A 827 -4.01 -0.12 6.71
C ALA A 827 -4.73 -1.30 6.03
N ALA A 828 -4.99 -2.36 6.80
CA ALA A 828 -5.57 -3.61 6.33
C ALA A 828 -6.94 -3.88 6.96
N GLY A 829 -7.66 -2.85 7.40
CA GLY A 829 -8.97 -3.00 8.02
C GLY A 829 -9.43 -1.73 8.75
N PRO A 830 -8.78 -1.35 9.86
CA PRO A 830 -9.12 -0.13 10.57
C PRO A 830 -8.50 1.09 9.90
N GLU A 831 -9.07 2.25 10.18
CA GLU A 831 -8.42 3.53 9.97
C GLU A 831 -7.16 3.62 10.85
N ILE A 832 -6.10 4.23 10.32
CA ILE A 832 -4.84 4.42 11.06
C ILE A 832 -4.47 5.90 11.03
N ARG A 833 -4.13 6.44 12.20
CA ARG A 833 -3.53 7.76 12.34
C ARG A 833 -2.28 7.67 13.21
N LEU A 834 -1.25 8.46 12.89
CA LEU A 834 -0.10 8.65 13.77
C LEU A 834 -0.34 9.91 14.59
N LEU A 835 -0.38 9.78 15.92
CA LEU A 835 -0.58 10.90 16.84
C LEU A 835 0.69 11.19 17.63
N THR A 836 0.94 12.44 17.96
CA THR A 836 2.00 12.80 18.91
C THR A 836 1.69 12.20 20.28
N THR A 837 2.73 11.89 21.06
CA THR A 837 2.56 11.31 22.42
C THR A 837 1.85 12.24 23.41
N ASN A 838 1.58 13.49 23.02
CA ASN A 838 1.01 14.54 23.87
C ASN A 838 -0.44 14.92 23.50
N GLY A 839 -1.06 14.32 22.48
CA GLY A 839 -2.42 14.69 22.08
C GLY A 839 -2.88 14.16 20.71
N LEU A 840 -3.85 14.84 20.11
CA LEU A 840 -4.48 14.50 18.82
C LEU A 840 -3.78 15.12 17.59
N GLU A 841 -2.64 15.77 17.80
CA GLU A 841 -1.87 16.38 16.72
C GLU A 841 -1.09 15.30 15.97
N GLU A 842 -1.02 15.44 14.65
CA GLU A 842 -0.14 14.59 13.83
C GLU A 842 1.32 15.01 14.02
N PRO A 843 2.28 14.06 14.04
CA PRO A 843 3.69 14.40 14.13
C PRO A 843 4.12 15.17 12.88
N ALA A 844 5.09 16.08 13.03
CA ALA A 844 5.72 16.74 11.88
C ALA A 844 6.37 15.70 10.93
N GLU A 845 6.58 16.06 9.67
CA GLU A 845 7.16 15.16 8.67
C GLU A 845 8.44 14.47 9.17
N ASN A 846 8.53 13.15 8.95
CA ASN A 846 9.65 12.29 9.36
C ASN A 846 9.84 12.14 10.89
N ILE A 847 8.91 12.63 11.72
CA ILE A 847 8.88 12.36 13.16
C ILE A 847 7.96 11.17 13.43
N SER A 848 8.41 10.28 14.30
CA SER A 848 7.62 9.12 14.69
C SER A 848 6.44 9.52 15.60
N GLY A 849 5.27 8.95 15.32
CA GLY A 849 4.05 9.11 16.14
C GLY A 849 3.52 7.77 16.65
N GLU A 850 2.66 7.84 17.67
CA GLU A 850 1.90 6.71 18.20
C GLU A 850 0.83 6.28 17.21
N ILE A 851 0.83 4.99 16.87
CA ILE A 851 -0.20 4.40 16.02
C ILE A 851 -1.51 4.39 16.80
N CYS A 852 -2.54 4.98 16.20
CA CYS A 852 -3.90 5.01 16.72
C CYS A 852 -4.83 4.41 15.67
N VAL A 853 -5.76 3.56 16.10
CA VAL A 853 -6.66 2.84 15.20
C VAL A 853 -8.13 3.02 15.54
N ARG A 854 -8.99 3.04 14.53
CA ARG A 854 -10.45 3.12 14.66
C ARG A 854 -11.14 2.37 13.53
N GLY A 855 -12.20 1.62 13.83
CA GLY A 855 -12.96 0.91 12.79
C GLY A 855 -13.71 -0.30 13.33
N ALA A 856 -14.43 -0.99 12.43
CA ALA A 856 -15.30 -2.11 12.79
C ALA A 856 -14.53 -3.33 13.36
N CYS A 857 -13.27 -3.53 12.98
CA CYS A 857 -12.40 -4.58 13.51
C CYS A 857 -11.60 -4.17 14.77
N VAL A 858 -11.90 -3.01 15.36
CA VAL A 858 -11.32 -2.55 16.64
C VAL A 858 -12.28 -2.90 17.79
N THR A 859 -11.74 -3.36 18.91
CA THR A 859 -12.52 -3.60 20.13
C THR A 859 -13.24 -2.33 20.58
N ARG A 860 -14.43 -2.49 21.17
CA ARG A 860 -15.16 -1.39 21.81
C ARG A 860 -14.54 -0.96 23.13
N GLY A 861 -13.64 -1.77 23.67
CA GLY A 861 -12.95 -1.50 24.91
C GLY A 861 -12.57 -2.76 25.67
N TYR A 862 -11.83 -2.53 26.75
CA TYR A 862 -11.57 -3.52 27.77
C TYR A 862 -12.74 -3.58 28.74
N GLU A 863 -12.98 -4.74 29.35
CA GLU A 863 -13.93 -4.82 30.45
C GLU A 863 -13.38 -4.05 31.67
N ALA A 864 -14.14 -3.05 32.12
CA ALA A 864 -13.76 -2.20 33.24
C ALA A 864 -13.90 -2.97 34.57
N ARG A 865 -12.99 -2.72 35.51
CA ARG A 865 -13.05 -3.26 36.86
C ARG A 865 -13.46 -2.16 37.83
N GLU A 866 -13.99 -2.54 38.99
CA GLU A 866 -14.25 -1.59 40.07
C GLU A 866 -12.96 -0.81 40.41
N GLY A 867 -13.05 0.53 40.34
CA GLY A 867 -11.96 1.44 40.69
C GLY A 867 -10.86 1.63 39.63
N HIS A 868 -10.89 0.92 38.50
CA HIS A 868 -9.95 1.14 37.39
C HIS A 868 -10.58 0.84 36.03
N ASP A 869 -10.77 1.87 35.23
CA ASP A 869 -11.21 1.77 33.84
C ASP A 869 -10.02 1.99 32.89
N PRO A 870 -9.44 0.92 32.32
CA PRO A 870 -8.30 1.04 31.41
C PRO A 870 -8.67 1.72 30.09
N ASN A 871 -9.96 1.90 29.78
CA ASN A 871 -10.41 2.57 28.56
C ASN A 871 -10.11 4.06 28.57
N GLN A 872 -10.08 4.70 29.75
CA GLN A 872 -9.77 6.13 29.88
C GLN A 872 -8.36 6.47 29.38
N GLU A 873 -7.41 5.58 29.64
CA GLU A 873 -6.03 5.73 29.16
C GLU A 873 -5.84 5.17 27.75
N ALA A 874 -6.61 4.17 27.34
CA ALA A 874 -6.42 3.48 26.08
C ALA A 874 -7.10 4.15 24.89
N PHE A 875 -8.20 4.86 25.11
CA PHE A 875 -8.95 5.52 24.03
C PHE A 875 -8.82 7.03 24.11
N LEU A 876 -8.69 7.66 22.95
CA LEU A 876 -8.66 9.11 22.80
C LEU A 876 -9.64 9.49 21.68
N GLN A 877 -10.80 10.06 22.05
CA GLN A 877 -11.84 10.45 21.09
C GLN A 877 -12.25 9.35 20.09
N GLY A 878 -12.43 8.12 20.59
CA GLY A 878 -12.81 6.95 19.78
C GLY A 878 -11.66 6.29 19.03
N TRP A 879 -10.44 6.81 19.14
CA TRP A 879 -9.23 6.14 18.67
C TRP A 879 -8.62 5.27 19.76
N LEU A 880 -8.36 4.00 19.45
CA LEU A 880 -7.55 3.14 20.30
C LEU A 880 -6.07 3.49 20.10
N LYS A 881 -5.39 3.88 21.18
CA LYS A 881 -3.94 4.08 21.19
C LYS A 881 -3.24 2.73 21.35
N THR A 882 -2.43 2.33 20.37
CA THR A 882 -1.78 1.01 20.41
C THR A 882 -0.57 0.96 21.35
N GLY A 883 -0.01 2.11 21.70
CA GLY A 883 1.26 2.20 22.43
C GLY A 883 2.50 1.92 21.58
N ASP A 884 2.32 1.60 20.29
CA ASP A 884 3.39 1.36 19.32
C ASP A 884 3.65 2.63 18.51
N LEU A 885 4.91 2.87 18.15
CA LEU A 885 5.38 4.02 17.39
C LEU A 885 5.71 3.61 15.97
N ALA A 886 5.37 4.45 15.00
CA ALA A 886 5.75 4.27 13.61
C ALA A 886 6.07 5.58 12.91
N THR A 887 6.63 5.44 11.71
CA THR A 887 6.66 6.46 10.66
C THR A 887 5.92 5.93 9.43
N VAL A 888 5.51 6.83 8.54
CA VAL A 888 4.92 6.46 7.25
C VAL A 888 6.01 6.52 6.18
N SER A 889 6.11 5.46 5.37
CA SER A 889 6.96 5.39 4.19
C SER A 889 6.11 5.23 2.92
N GLN A 890 6.76 5.25 1.75
CA GLN A 890 6.10 4.98 0.47
C GLN A 890 5.51 3.56 0.38
N ASN A 891 6.03 2.62 1.19
CA ASN A 891 5.62 1.22 1.19
C ASN A 891 4.69 0.88 2.36
N GLY A 892 4.24 1.88 3.13
CA GLY A 892 3.40 1.69 4.32
C GLY A 892 4.09 2.04 5.63
N LEU A 893 3.57 1.49 6.74
CA LEU A 893 4.05 1.78 8.09
C LEU A 893 5.38 1.10 8.38
N ILE A 894 6.31 1.86 8.97
CA ILE A 894 7.55 1.32 9.53
C ILE A 894 7.47 1.46 11.04
N LEU A 895 7.49 0.34 11.77
CA LEU A 895 7.54 0.36 13.23
C LEU A 895 8.88 0.90 13.71
N THR A 896 8.83 1.89 14.60
CA THR A 896 10.01 2.52 15.20
C THR A 896 10.13 2.22 16.70
N GLY A 897 9.16 1.55 17.33
CA GLY A 897 9.28 1.11 18.72
C GLY A 897 7.98 1.16 19.49
N ARG A 898 8.09 1.25 20.82
CA ARG A 898 6.95 1.45 21.73
C ARG A 898 7.12 2.72 22.54
N CYS A 899 6.02 3.42 22.82
CA CYS A 899 6.04 4.67 23.58
C CYS A 899 6.75 4.54 24.93
N LYS A 900 6.59 3.39 25.61
CA LYS A 900 7.21 3.12 26.92
C LYS A 900 8.66 2.60 26.84
N GLU A 901 9.18 2.38 25.64
CA GLU A 901 10.49 1.76 25.39
C GLU A 901 11.50 2.71 24.74
N VAL A 902 11.05 3.87 24.22
CA VAL A 902 11.93 4.89 23.63
C VAL A 902 12.99 5.31 24.64
N ILE A 903 14.25 5.36 24.19
CA ILE A 903 15.37 5.84 24.99
C ILE A 903 15.49 7.35 24.77
N ASN A 904 15.41 8.13 25.85
CA ASN A 904 15.52 9.59 25.83
C ASN A 904 16.88 10.05 26.36
N LYS A 905 17.85 10.17 25.46
CA LYS A 905 19.23 10.56 25.78
C LYS A 905 19.41 12.04 25.49
N ALA A 906 19.60 12.85 26.54
CA ALA A 906 19.80 14.30 26.44
C ALA A 906 18.69 15.07 25.70
N GLY A 907 17.44 14.59 25.75
CA GLY A 907 16.30 15.20 25.06
C GLY A 907 16.06 14.66 23.64
N GLU A 908 16.97 13.83 23.12
CA GLU A 908 16.80 13.13 21.85
C GLU A 908 16.19 11.75 22.06
N LYS A 909 15.22 11.39 21.21
CA LYS A 909 14.51 10.11 21.26
C LYS A 909 15.14 9.11 20.31
N PHE A 910 15.58 7.97 20.83
CA PHE A 910 16.18 6.87 20.07
C PHE A 910 15.29 5.64 20.06
N SER A 911 15.15 5.05 18.87
CA SER A 911 14.47 3.77 18.67
C SER A 911 15.36 2.62 19.12
N PRO A 912 14.95 1.83 20.12
CA PRO A 912 15.69 0.63 20.49
C PRO A 912 15.68 -0.44 19.39
N LEU A 913 14.61 -0.51 18.60
CA LEU A 913 14.49 -1.47 17.49
C LEU A 913 15.49 -1.16 16.37
N GLN A 914 15.64 0.10 15.99
CA GLN A 914 16.62 0.52 14.97
C GLN A 914 18.05 0.18 15.41
N ILE A 915 18.35 0.35 16.71
CA ILE A 915 19.65 0.00 17.28
C ILE A 915 19.87 -1.52 17.19
N GLU A 916 18.88 -2.32 17.59
CA GLU A 916 18.95 -3.79 17.50
C GLU A 916 19.12 -4.29 16.08
N GLU A 917 18.39 -3.74 15.10
CA GLU A 917 18.48 -4.14 13.69
C GLU A 917 19.90 -4.05 13.15
N VAL A 918 20.65 -3.01 13.53
CA VAL A 918 22.06 -2.88 13.13
C VAL A 918 22.92 -3.92 13.84
N PHE A 919 22.80 -4.05 15.16
CA PHE A 919 23.68 -4.97 15.91
C PHE A 919 23.39 -6.45 15.66
N LEU A 920 22.17 -6.82 15.27
CA LEU A 920 21.83 -8.19 14.84
C LEU A 920 22.50 -8.60 13.51
N GLN A 921 23.05 -7.64 12.75
CA GLN A 921 23.84 -7.94 11.55
C GLN A 921 25.28 -8.33 11.88
N HIS A 922 25.74 -8.13 13.12
CA HIS A 922 27.10 -8.45 13.51
C HIS A 922 27.29 -9.98 13.60
N PRO A 923 28.33 -10.58 12.98
CA PRO A 923 28.46 -12.03 12.84
C PRO A 923 28.60 -12.79 14.18
N ASP A 924 29.13 -12.14 15.21
CA ASP A 924 29.24 -12.71 16.56
C ASP A 924 28.01 -12.50 17.45
N VAL A 925 27.04 -11.68 17.05
CA VAL A 925 25.83 -11.38 17.84
C VAL A 925 24.72 -12.36 17.47
N GLU A 926 24.24 -13.13 18.45
CA GLU A 926 23.12 -14.07 18.26
C GLU A 926 21.78 -13.41 18.51
N ASP A 927 21.68 -12.59 19.57
CA ASP A 927 20.51 -11.78 19.87
C ASP A 927 20.95 -10.55 20.71
N CYS A 928 20.19 -9.46 20.68
CA CYS A 928 20.48 -8.27 21.49
C CYS A 928 19.23 -7.50 21.90
N VAL A 929 19.32 -6.71 22.98
CA VAL A 929 18.27 -5.81 23.48
C VAL A 929 18.89 -4.44 23.76
N ALA A 930 18.48 -3.41 23.04
CA ALA A 930 18.81 -2.02 23.41
C ALA A 930 17.97 -1.58 24.64
N PHE A 931 18.43 -0.74 25.54
CA PHE A 931 17.59 -0.32 26.67
C PHE A 931 18.03 1.03 27.23
N ALA A 932 17.13 1.69 27.94
CA ALA A 932 17.43 2.92 28.66
C ALA A 932 18.28 2.60 29.89
N ALA A 933 19.54 3.03 29.88
CA ALA A 933 20.40 3.06 31.06
C ALA A 933 20.33 4.44 31.72
N LEU A 934 20.45 4.53 33.04
CA LEU A 934 20.41 5.83 33.74
C LEU A 934 21.75 6.57 33.61
N CYS A 935 21.70 7.87 33.32
CA CYS A 935 22.88 8.74 33.21
C CYS A 935 22.72 10.00 34.08
N GLU A 936 23.77 10.39 34.81
CA GLU A 936 23.74 11.55 35.70
C GLU A 936 23.43 12.87 35.00
N LYS A 937 24.07 13.11 33.84
CA LYS A 937 23.96 14.38 33.12
C LYS A 937 22.87 14.39 32.06
N ARG A 938 22.66 13.26 31.37
CA ARG A 938 21.80 13.17 30.18
C ARG A 938 20.40 12.62 30.48
N GLY A 939 20.12 12.24 31.72
CA GLY A 939 18.91 11.52 32.11
C GLY A 939 19.04 10.03 31.77
N GLU A 940 18.98 9.69 30.49
CA GLU A 940 19.19 8.33 29.99
C GLU A 940 20.42 8.23 29.05
N ALA A 941 20.85 7.00 28.82
CA ALA A 941 21.90 6.59 27.90
C ALA A 941 21.49 5.29 27.20
N ILE A 942 22.16 4.96 26.09
CA ILE A 942 21.84 3.78 25.30
C ILE A 942 22.63 2.59 25.83
N GLY A 943 21.94 1.65 26.48
CA GLY A 943 22.50 0.35 26.83
C GLY A 943 22.22 -0.69 25.75
N LEU A 944 23.12 -1.65 25.57
CA LEU A 944 22.93 -2.80 24.68
C LEU A 944 23.25 -4.09 25.44
N ALA A 945 22.24 -4.92 25.72
CA ALA A 945 22.44 -6.26 26.25
C ALA A 945 22.60 -7.23 25.08
N VAL A 946 23.65 -8.06 25.08
CA VAL A 946 24.03 -8.88 23.93
C VAL A 946 24.24 -10.33 24.35
N GLN A 947 23.63 -11.24 23.61
CA GLN A 947 23.96 -12.66 23.59
C GLN A 947 24.83 -12.90 22.36
N ALA A 948 26.06 -13.36 22.56
CA ALA A 948 27.06 -13.50 21.50
C ALA A 948 27.87 -14.78 21.63
N ARG A 949 28.45 -15.20 20.49
CA ARG A 949 29.40 -16.33 20.42
C ARG A 949 30.77 -15.96 20.96
N ASN A 950 31.20 -14.74 20.66
CA ASN A 950 32.45 -14.14 21.14
C ASN A 950 32.15 -12.72 21.63
N GLU A 951 32.64 -12.37 22.83
CA GLU A 951 32.50 -11.02 23.38
C GLU A 951 33.41 -10.05 22.63
N GLN A 952 32.86 -8.91 22.21
CA GLN A 952 33.60 -7.82 21.55
C GLN A 952 33.78 -6.65 22.53
N SER A 953 34.72 -5.74 22.25
CA SER A 953 34.77 -4.48 23.01
C SER A 953 33.60 -3.57 22.62
N LEU A 954 33.20 -2.66 23.52
CA LEU A 954 32.21 -1.62 23.20
C LEU A 954 32.64 -0.82 21.97
N ASP A 955 33.93 -0.49 21.85
CA ASP A 955 34.48 0.20 20.68
C ASP A 955 34.39 -0.65 19.42
N GLY A 956 34.59 -1.97 19.50
CA GLY A 956 34.37 -2.90 18.39
C GLY A 956 32.95 -2.84 17.85
N LEU A 957 31.96 -2.88 18.76
CA LEU A 957 30.54 -2.72 18.39
C LEU A 957 30.25 -1.32 17.82
N ARG A 958 30.77 -0.25 18.44
CA ARG A 958 30.56 1.12 17.94
C ARG A 958 31.21 1.33 16.58
N MET A 959 32.40 0.79 16.34
CA MET A 959 33.05 0.79 15.03
C MET A 959 32.21 0.06 14.00
N PHE A 960 31.67 -1.11 14.34
CA PHE A 960 30.73 -1.82 13.48
C PHE A 960 29.52 -0.94 13.14
N GLY A 961 28.84 -0.39 14.14
CA GLY A 961 27.67 0.48 13.95
C GLY A 961 27.97 1.77 13.17
N ARG A 962 29.18 2.32 13.26
CA ARG A 962 29.63 3.45 12.41
C ARG A 962 29.83 3.02 10.96
N ARG A 963 30.44 1.85 10.74
CA ARG A 963 30.76 1.34 9.39
C ARG A 963 29.51 0.99 8.58
N THR A 964 28.40 0.62 9.22
CA THR A 964 27.14 0.39 8.49
C THR A 964 26.52 1.68 7.96
N GLN A 965 26.83 2.83 8.56
CA GLN A 965 26.20 4.13 8.25
C GLN A 965 24.67 4.17 8.45
N GLU A 966 24.09 3.14 9.10
CA GLU A 966 22.66 3.01 9.37
C GLU A 966 22.23 3.70 10.69
N LEU A 967 23.20 3.95 11.59
CA LEU A 967 22.99 4.67 12.85
C LEU A 967 23.75 6.00 12.87
N ARG A 968 23.11 7.02 13.43
CA ARG A 968 23.81 8.26 13.82
C ARG A 968 24.78 7.96 14.97
N VAL A 969 25.87 8.71 15.06
CA VAL A 969 26.87 8.55 16.13
C VAL A 969 26.23 8.63 17.52
N ALA A 970 25.23 9.50 17.71
CA ALA A 970 24.51 9.64 18.98
C ALA A 970 23.69 8.40 19.38
N ALA A 971 23.27 7.58 18.40
CA ALA A 971 22.48 6.37 18.57
C ALA A 971 23.33 5.12 18.89
N LEU A 972 24.66 5.26 18.94
CA LEU A 972 25.56 4.17 19.30
C LEU A 972 25.49 3.86 20.82
N PRO A 973 25.69 2.60 21.23
CA PRO A 973 25.64 2.22 22.63
C PRO A 973 26.67 2.97 23.48
N ASP A 974 26.23 3.47 24.63
CA ASP A 974 27.08 4.05 25.68
C ASP A 974 27.58 2.96 26.65
N CYS A 975 26.83 1.85 26.80
CA CYS A 975 27.27 0.69 27.54
C CYS A 975 26.80 -0.63 26.92
N VAL A 976 27.61 -1.68 27.08
CA VAL A 976 27.27 -3.05 26.64
C VAL A 976 27.24 -4.00 27.84
N VAL A 977 26.26 -4.91 27.86
CA VAL A 977 26.12 -5.97 28.86
C VAL A 977 26.09 -7.31 28.16
N TRP A 978 27.04 -8.18 28.46
CA TRP A 978 27.09 -9.53 27.87
C TRP A 978 26.30 -10.51 28.73
N LEU A 979 25.36 -11.23 28.12
CA LEU A 979 24.48 -12.18 28.78
C LEU A 979 24.51 -13.53 28.06
N LYS A 980 24.52 -14.63 28.82
CA LYS A 980 24.36 -15.97 28.25
C LYS A 980 23.00 -16.16 27.58
N GLU A 981 21.96 -15.55 28.16
CA GLU A 981 20.60 -15.59 27.65
C GLU A 981 19.91 -14.27 27.98
N LEU A 982 19.17 -13.71 27.02
CA LEU A 982 18.44 -12.46 27.21
C LEU A 982 17.16 -12.68 28.02
N PRO A 983 16.83 -11.80 28.98
CA PRO A 983 15.62 -11.93 29.77
C PRO A 983 14.37 -11.70 28.89
N ARG A 984 13.39 -12.60 29.04
CA ARG A 984 12.11 -12.57 28.31
C ARG A 984 10.93 -12.59 29.29
N THR A 985 9.78 -12.13 28.82
CA THR A 985 8.48 -12.25 29.49
C THR A 985 7.94 -13.67 29.40
N ALA A 986 6.88 -14.00 30.16
CA ALA A 986 6.19 -15.30 30.09
C ALA A 986 5.69 -15.63 28.67
N THR A 987 5.42 -14.61 27.83
CA THR A 987 5.03 -14.78 26.42
C THR A 987 6.22 -14.77 25.44
N GLY A 988 7.46 -14.91 25.93
CA GLY A 988 8.68 -14.99 25.10
C GLY A 988 9.19 -13.67 24.51
N LYS A 989 8.57 -12.53 24.82
CA LYS A 989 9.00 -11.19 24.34
C LYS A 989 10.21 -10.69 25.14
N LYS A 990 11.17 -10.03 24.48
CA LYS A 990 12.33 -9.37 25.10
C LYS A 990 11.88 -8.41 26.21
N LEU A 991 12.48 -8.51 27.39
CA LEU A 991 12.18 -7.62 28.51
C LEU A 991 13.08 -6.39 28.45
N ARG A 992 12.50 -5.21 28.16
CA ARG A 992 13.25 -3.96 28.00
C ARG A 992 13.05 -2.95 29.12
N VAL A 993 11.79 -2.69 29.49
CA VAL A 993 11.45 -1.67 30.49
C VAL A 993 12.02 -2.07 31.86
N GLY A 994 12.80 -1.18 32.46
CA GLY A 994 13.48 -1.43 33.74
C GLY A 994 14.64 -2.43 33.65
N LEU A 995 15.09 -2.81 32.45
CA LEU A 995 16.18 -3.79 32.29
C LEU A 995 17.48 -3.31 32.94
N GLY A 996 17.82 -2.02 32.87
CA GLY A 996 19.04 -1.51 33.50
C GLY A 996 19.05 -1.63 35.02
N GLU A 997 17.94 -1.27 35.68
CA GLU A 997 17.77 -1.45 37.14
C GLU A 997 17.78 -2.92 37.53
N LYS A 998 17.09 -3.74 36.74
CA LYS A 998 17.08 -5.19 36.89
C LYS A 998 18.50 -5.71 36.82
N LEU A 999 19.26 -5.41 35.77
CA LEU A 999 20.68 -5.76 35.65
C LEU A 999 21.59 -5.06 36.69
N GLY A 1000 21.07 -4.32 37.68
CA GLY A 1000 21.87 -3.69 38.72
C GLY A 1000 22.89 -2.68 38.19
N LEU A 1001 22.64 -2.07 37.02
CA LEU A 1001 23.56 -1.11 36.44
C LEU A 1001 23.60 0.16 37.28
N PRO A 1002 24.79 0.64 37.69
CA PRO A 1002 24.90 1.91 38.38
C PRO A 1002 24.59 3.05 37.41
N LYS A 1003 24.27 4.22 37.97
CA LYS A 1003 24.05 5.44 37.19
C LYS A 1003 25.35 5.84 36.49
N LEU A 1004 25.33 5.96 35.16
CA LEU A 1004 26.52 6.27 34.37
C LEU A 1004 26.96 7.73 34.62
N GLN A 1005 28.24 7.93 34.93
CA GLN A 1005 28.84 9.25 35.20
C GLN A 1005 29.53 9.83 33.95
N GLY A 1006 29.35 11.13 33.67
CA GLY A 1006 30.06 11.88 32.61
C GLY A 1006 29.25 12.19 31.33
N ASP A 1007 29.86 12.95 30.40
CA ASP A 1007 29.29 13.30 29.07
C ASP A 1007 29.46 12.15 28.03
N HIS A 1008 30.43 11.25 28.26
CA HIS A 1008 30.76 10.10 27.41
C HIS A 1008 31.19 8.86 28.22
N GLY A 1009 30.51 8.55 29.33
CA GLY A 1009 30.84 7.33 30.09
C GLY A 1009 30.67 6.08 29.24
N GLU A 1010 31.76 5.57 28.66
CA GLU A 1010 31.85 4.33 27.90
C GLU A 1010 32.18 3.20 28.88
N TRP A 1011 31.22 2.32 29.14
CA TRP A 1011 31.35 1.27 30.15
C TRP A 1011 31.04 -0.10 29.55
N TYR A 1012 31.86 -1.10 29.87
CA TYR A 1012 31.53 -2.51 29.62
C TYR A 1012 31.19 -3.18 30.95
N ALA A 1013 30.06 -3.89 30.97
CA ALA A 1013 29.63 -4.70 32.11
C ALA A 1013 30.02 -6.16 31.82
N ASP A 1014 31.00 -6.68 32.57
CA ASP A 1014 31.29 -8.12 32.56
C ASP A 1014 30.50 -8.80 33.69
N ALA A 1015 29.88 -9.93 33.38
CA ALA A 1015 29.16 -10.71 34.37
C ALA A 1015 30.18 -11.29 35.35
N ALA A 1016 30.14 -10.85 36.62
CA ALA A 1016 30.74 -11.64 37.67
C ALA A 1016 30.01 -12.98 37.68
N LYS A 1017 30.70 -14.05 37.24
CA LYS A 1017 30.20 -15.43 37.15
C LYS A 1017 29.12 -15.74 38.20
N SER A 1018 27.84 -15.67 37.84
CA SER A 1018 26.78 -16.24 38.67
C SER A 1018 25.69 -16.85 37.80
N ALA A 1019 25.51 -18.14 38.01
CA ALA A 1019 24.45 -18.95 37.44
C ALA A 1019 23.07 -18.47 37.94
N TRP A 1020 22.08 -18.53 37.05
CA TRP A 1020 20.66 -18.64 37.39
C TRP A 1020 20.41 -19.83 38.35
N PRO A 1021 19.30 -19.91 39.15
CA PRO A 1021 18.10 -19.06 39.13
C PRO A 1021 17.57 -18.60 40.53
N PHE A 1022 16.62 -17.66 40.50
CA PHE A 1022 15.81 -17.09 41.61
C PHE A 1022 16.51 -16.05 42.52
N ASP A 1023 15.87 -14.88 42.57
CA ASP A 1023 16.14 -13.69 43.40
C ASP A 1023 17.44 -12.89 43.13
N GLY A 1024 17.28 -11.81 42.37
CA GLY A 1024 18.30 -10.79 42.19
C GLY A 1024 19.19 -11.06 40.98
N TYR A 1025 18.95 -10.31 39.91
CA TYR A 1025 19.91 -10.18 38.82
C TYR A 1025 21.31 -9.92 39.39
N GLY A 1026 22.32 -10.65 38.90
CA GLY A 1026 23.68 -10.60 39.44
C GLY A 1026 24.26 -9.19 39.48
N THR A 1027 25.16 -8.94 40.42
CA THR A 1027 25.92 -7.68 40.47
C THR A 1027 26.94 -7.64 39.34
N PHE A 1028 26.79 -6.72 38.40
CA PHE A 1028 27.76 -6.49 37.32
C PHE A 1028 28.82 -5.48 37.77
N THR A 1029 30.07 -5.68 37.35
CA THR A 1029 31.12 -4.67 37.56
C THR A 1029 31.30 -3.92 36.26
N LEU A 1030 30.92 -2.64 36.24
CA LEU A 1030 31.26 -1.76 35.12
C LEU A 1030 32.75 -1.45 35.16
N ARG A 1031 33.42 -1.62 34.02
CA ARG A 1031 34.79 -1.13 33.82
C ARG A 1031 34.80 -0.04 32.74
N PRO A 1032 35.61 1.02 32.89
CA PRO A 1032 35.78 2.02 31.83
C PRO A 1032 36.33 1.33 30.57
N ALA A 1033 35.79 1.67 29.39
CA ALA A 1033 36.38 1.26 28.11
C ALA A 1033 37.87 1.65 28.08
N GLU A 1034 38.76 0.70 27.75
CA GLU A 1034 40.20 0.96 27.67
C GLU A 1034 40.50 1.87 26.47
N ARG A 1035 40.57 3.19 26.67
CA ARG A 1035 41.06 4.12 25.64
C ARG A 1035 42.61 4.19 25.66
N PHE A 1036 43.18 3.58 24.63
CA PHE A 1036 44.40 3.88 23.87
C PHE A 1036 45.74 4.25 24.54
N ALA A 1037 46.79 3.50 24.16
CA ALA A 1037 48.19 3.90 24.24
C ALA A 1037 48.71 4.26 22.83
N VAL A 1038 49.08 5.52 22.60
CA VAL A 1038 49.61 6.01 21.32
C VAL A 1038 51.07 5.58 21.15
N ARG A 1039 51.41 4.97 20.00
CA ARG A 1039 52.82 4.79 19.56
C ARG A 1039 53.32 6.05 18.86
N GLU A 1040 54.43 6.61 19.34
CA GLU A 1040 54.97 7.90 18.90
C GLU A 1040 55.84 7.79 17.62
N SER A 1041 55.47 8.51 16.55
CA SER A 1041 56.41 9.07 15.57
C SER A 1041 55.77 10.24 14.80
N GLY A 1042 56.32 11.46 14.92
CA GLY A 1042 55.78 12.66 14.25
C GLY A 1042 56.55 13.94 14.62
N SER A 1043 56.39 15.02 13.84
CA SER A 1043 57.02 16.32 14.07
C SER A 1043 56.51 17.00 15.36
N GLN A 1044 57.27 17.95 15.92
CA GLN A 1044 57.02 18.53 17.25
C GLN A 1044 55.65 19.24 17.38
N ASP A 1045 55.19 19.89 16.31
CA ASP A 1045 53.87 20.54 16.28
C ASP A 1045 52.72 19.50 16.28
N LEU A 1046 52.90 18.40 15.54
CA LEU A 1046 51.96 17.27 15.48
C LEU A 1046 51.84 16.55 16.83
N ARG A 1047 52.95 16.39 17.54
CA ARG A 1047 52.93 15.84 18.92
C ARG A 1047 52.15 16.73 19.86
N THR A 1048 52.31 18.05 19.75
CA THR A 1048 51.63 19.01 20.63
C THR A 1048 50.13 19.05 20.32
N VAL A 1049 49.74 18.97 19.05
CA VAL A 1049 48.34 18.93 18.62
C VAL A 1049 47.66 17.63 19.04
N ARG A 1050 48.31 16.47 18.83
CA ARG A 1050 47.80 15.18 19.32
C ARG A 1050 47.69 15.17 20.84
N LYS A 1051 48.65 15.77 21.55
CA LYS A 1051 48.59 15.93 23.00
C LYS A 1051 47.42 16.81 23.43
N ILE A 1052 47.18 17.95 22.78
CA ILE A 1052 46.01 18.82 23.04
C ILE A 1052 44.71 18.07 22.78
N ALA A 1053 44.64 17.29 21.68
CA ALA A 1053 43.49 16.47 21.32
C ALA A 1053 43.19 15.39 22.37
N VAL A 1054 44.21 14.72 22.88
CA VAL A 1054 44.08 13.68 23.92
C VAL A 1054 43.79 14.29 25.29
N ASP A 1055 44.53 15.32 25.70
CA ASP A 1055 44.47 15.89 27.06
C ASP A 1055 43.20 16.71 27.29
N LEU A 1056 42.75 17.47 26.28
CA LEU A 1056 41.64 18.42 26.42
C LEU A 1056 40.35 17.97 25.73
N ALA A 1057 40.45 17.23 24.63
CA ALA A 1057 39.29 16.79 23.86
C ALA A 1057 39.07 15.27 23.87
N ARG A 1058 39.98 14.50 24.49
CA ARG A 1058 39.96 13.04 24.64
C ARG A 1058 39.72 12.26 23.33
N CYS A 1059 40.21 12.78 22.21
CA CYS A 1059 40.13 12.16 20.88
C CYS A 1059 41.52 11.81 20.34
N GLU A 1060 41.63 10.72 19.58
CA GLU A 1060 42.83 10.43 18.78
C GLU A 1060 42.71 11.10 17.41
N LEU A 1061 43.79 11.71 16.93
CA LEU A 1061 43.85 12.34 15.61
C LEU A 1061 44.74 11.51 14.69
N GLU A 1062 44.14 10.86 13.70
CA GLU A 1062 44.88 10.32 12.56
C GLU A 1062 45.19 11.43 11.55
N ASP A 1063 46.32 11.31 10.83
CA ASP A 1063 46.86 12.41 10.02
C ASP A 1063 45.93 12.81 8.85
N ASP A 1064 45.11 11.89 8.35
CA ASP A 1064 44.22 12.07 7.20
C ASP A 1064 42.72 11.87 7.53
N GLU A 1065 42.36 11.71 8.80
CA GLU A 1065 40.96 11.55 9.23
C GLU A 1065 40.27 12.92 9.43
N PRO A 1066 38.98 13.05 9.04
CA PRO A 1066 38.17 14.21 9.37
C PRO A 1066 38.09 14.45 10.87
N LEU A 1067 38.40 15.68 11.29
CA LEU A 1067 38.42 16.08 12.70
C LEU A 1067 37.09 15.81 13.43
N LEU A 1068 35.97 15.85 12.71
CA LEU A 1068 34.65 15.53 13.25
C LEU A 1068 34.43 14.00 13.44
N ASP A 1069 35.12 13.17 12.65
CA ASP A 1069 35.03 11.72 12.72
C ASP A 1069 35.91 11.14 13.85
N SER A 1070 36.95 11.89 14.24
CA SER A 1070 37.82 11.62 15.39
C SER A 1070 37.13 11.76 16.76
N GLY A 1071 35.84 12.13 16.79
CA GLY A 1071 35.05 12.18 18.03
C GLY A 1071 34.97 13.56 18.71
N LEU A 1072 35.33 14.63 17.99
CA LEU A 1072 35.13 16.01 18.44
C LEU A 1072 33.68 16.44 18.19
N ASP A 1073 32.91 16.60 19.27
CA ASP A 1073 31.60 17.26 19.25
C ASP A 1073 31.73 18.80 19.24
N SER A 1074 30.61 19.52 19.15
CA SER A 1074 30.59 20.99 19.02
C SER A 1074 31.30 21.72 20.18
N LEU A 1075 31.28 21.14 21.39
CA LEU A 1075 31.82 21.75 22.61
C LEU A 1075 33.32 21.43 22.77
N SER A 1076 33.70 20.17 22.54
CA SER A 1076 35.09 19.71 22.54
C SER A 1076 35.87 20.31 21.37
N ALA A 1077 35.25 20.51 20.20
CA ALA A 1077 35.83 21.24 19.07
C ALA A 1077 36.17 22.70 19.44
N THR A 1078 35.27 23.39 20.16
CA THR A 1078 35.51 24.77 20.62
C THR A 1078 36.68 24.82 21.61
N THR A 1079 36.72 23.85 22.54
CA THR A 1079 37.81 23.73 23.51
C THR A 1079 39.15 23.42 22.83
N PHE A 1080 39.13 22.56 21.82
CA PHE A 1080 40.27 22.20 21.00
C PHE A 1080 40.80 23.40 20.20
N ILE A 1081 39.92 24.15 19.52
CA ILE A 1081 40.26 25.38 18.78
C ILE A 1081 40.93 26.41 19.70
N ASN A 1082 40.32 26.69 20.86
CA ASN A 1082 40.86 27.65 21.82
C ASN A 1082 42.25 27.24 22.33
N ALA A 1083 42.47 25.93 22.52
CA ALA A 1083 43.76 25.40 22.94
C ALA A 1083 44.82 25.50 21.84
N LEU A 1084 44.46 25.29 20.58
CA LEU A 1084 45.35 25.50 19.43
C LEU A 1084 45.74 26.98 19.29
N GLU A 1085 44.81 27.90 19.49
CA GLU A 1085 45.08 29.34 19.43
C GLU A 1085 45.97 29.80 20.59
N LEU A 1086 45.72 29.31 21.81
CA LEU A 1086 46.48 29.68 23.00
C LEU A 1086 47.89 29.07 23.06
N GLN A 1087 48.04 27.80 22.67
CA GLN A 1087 49.29 27.06 22.87
C GLN A 1087 50.18 27.04 21.62
N LEU A 1088 49.60 27.17 20.43
CA LEU A 1088 50.31 27.06 19.16
C LEU A 1088 50.12 28.29 18.25
N HIS A 1089 49.35 29.29 18.69
CA HIS A 1089 49.02 30.49 17.91
C HIS A 1089 48.36 30.20 16.56
N ILE A 1090 47.61 29.10 16.49
CA ILE A 1090 46.85 28.71 15.29
C ILE A 1090 45.38 29.12 15.50
N SER A 1091 44.96 30.21 14.84
CA SER A 1091 43.55 30.64 14.85
C SER A 1091 42.75 29.88 13.79
N LEU A 1092 41.83 29.02 14.24
CA LEU A 1092 40.89 28.27 13.40
C LEU A 1092 39.47 28.70 13.71
N TRP A 1093 38.68 28.99 12.67
CA TRP A 1093 37.26 29.25 12.82
C TRP A 1093 36.50 27.91 12.81
N GLN A 1094 35.47 27.76 13.64
CA GLN A 1094 34.71 26.52 13.78
C GLN A 1094 34.14 26.03 12.44
N GLU A 1095 33.75 26.95 11.56
CA GLU A 1095 33.27 26.68 10.19
C GLU A 1095 34.36 26.07 9.29
N ARG A 1096 35.64 26.37 9.53
CA ARG A 1096 36.76 25.76 8.79
C ARG A 1096 37.05 24.32 9.20
N MET A 1097 36.69 23.89 10.40
CA MET A 1097 36.80 22.47 10.79
C MET A 1097 35.84 21.57 10.01
N VAL A 1098 34.70 22.12 9.58
CA VAL A 1098 33.74 21.42 8.70
C VAL A 1098 34.26 21.33 7.27
N LEU A 1099 35.02 22.33 6.83
CA LEU A 1099 35.54 22.45 5.46
C LEU A 1099 36.90 21.76 5.23
N LEU A 1100 37.67 21.51 6.30
CA LEU A 1100 39.01 20.91 6.24
C LEU A 1100 38.99 19.51 6.92
N PRO A 1101 38.93 18.43 6.13
CA PRO A 1101 38.72 17.06 6.63
C PRO A 1101 39.98 16.38 7.17
N SER A 1102 41.06 17.08 7.53
CA SER A 1102 42.16 16.44 8.28
C SER A 1102 43.13 17.45 8.85
N TRP A 1103 43.90 17.03 9.86
CA TRP A 1103 45.00 17.82 10.41
C TRP A 1103 46.06 18.15 9.33
N THR A 1104 46.35 17.22 8.42
CA THR A 1104 47.28 17.46 7.31
C THR A 1104 46.82 18.62 6.41
N ARG A 1105 45.51 18.82 6.23
CA ARG A 1105 44.96 19.96 5.46
C ARG A 1105 44.88 21.28 6.24
N ILE A 1106 44.88 21.24 7.56
CA ILE A 1106 44.97 22.44 8.40
C ILE A 1106 46.41 22.95 8.49
N ARG A 1107 47.38 22.04 8.37
CA ARG A 1107 48.81 22.35 8.35
C ARG A 1107 49.29 22.98 7.03
N LEU A 1108 48.69 22.60 5.91
CA LEU A 1108 48.90 23.18 4.57
C LEU A 1108 48.25 24.56 4.47
#